data_AF-A0A4Q4X6M5-F1
#
_entry.id   AF-A0A4Q4X6M5-F1
#
_cell.length_a   1.000
_cell.length_b   1.000
_cell.length_c   1.000
_cell.angle_alpha   90.00
_cell.angle_beta   90.00
_cell.angle_gamma   90.00
#
_symmetry.space_group_name_H-M   'P 1'
#
loop_
_entity.id
_entity.type
_entity.pdbx_description
1 polymer ?
#
loop_
_entity_poly.entity_id
_entity_poly.type
_entity_poly.pdbx_seq_one_letter_code
_entity_poly.pdbx_strand_id
1 'polypeptide(L)'
;MSALASNITWPAGKLPIEIFIAIAEYVDRKDVQALRLVNRECYRCLSGYYLRQLVVHVGPNLCATLDSGLPQQIDSAAVDVTNRLVDTSCVFSSFGDQIRRFALALELSEPELATPKVYSDLALYVRPWGVYRWPVEAPLSTQSTLQRITESLERSKGMFRILSHLGNVRELALSCEGGLGYLQGPDVTTPPHRPVIFGAKNGGHVSEGSYMLDFDTPYSHEALASLVSNTTVPAESIPALVNELLKREGISLEKLAGEERRRCPLPDSRPRSIRPSIPLLDCCKERAKTLRLQPDMLTRNQKIFLSQHIAAQQALIQSYLLGVLDNASSFDNLTNVKIASLPSLHVDLLCRDDFWSKLTRLEEVFLAVVPDWRTVTQYGSQVEDAQVYPTDAIPKVFRLLANHIGKQERIKRLHFEWLCGGELASGSQQRNKHVLPAPFLKNYRKIVDSRPENLLILPHVTHLSLKNCWFTPHVFYRIVREMALKSLVSLELVTVSLSGPPIERSNGGNQNGTNGTPDHVQTPAPPMDPAAIRHRLRTAPQPCKLSWGHIIDMLTPGGTIREYLHEKDRDEYTKPLRLKKELKLEKLSFKSCGYVEVPDGRLIAHWPFPGYTKDEIEPPVIIRAAGHSGCPCVEFFMQVSTDPHLARVIQGMPEREEEILSRVFGFRFGWEGIYDDVTIDAARNDGFRRPGRGRFSGTIERHVQPSPLERYAGVFYPDELNEDRVPVEVFDTSPFDRDYEDEVSLSTLIDRIEARIGYMNPSRARPHPVAANAAADDDDDEVFDRLRRSMLI
;
A
#
# COMPACT_ATOMS: atom_id res chain seq x y z
N MET A 1 43.14 51.84 -16.40
CA MET A 1 42.12 51.02 -15.71
C MET A 1 42.80 49.92 -14.91
N SER A 2 43.46 50.28 -13.81
CA SER A 2 44.26 49.38 -12.96
C SER A 2 43.90 49.63 -11.51
N ALA A 3 42.71 49.20 -11.09
CA ALA A 3 42.33 49.15 -9.68
C ALA A 3 41.22 48.10 -9.47
N LEU A 4 41.45 47.20 -8.50
CA LEU A 4 40.48 46.33 -7.84
C LEU A 4 40.05 45.04 -8.57
N ALA A 5 41.01 44.19 -8.93
CA ALA A 5 40.81 42.75 -8.76
C ALA A 5 41.29 42.37 -7.35
N SER A 6 40.54 42.79 -6.33
CA SER A 6 40.74 42.22 -4.99
C SER A 6 40.42 40.74 -5.09
N ASN A 7 41.41 39.87 -4.93
CA ASN A 7 41.20 38.44 -4.81
C ASN A 7 40.21 38.20 -3.66
N ILE A 8 38.93 37.97 -3.98
CA ILE A 8 37.91 37.60 -3.01
C ILE A 8 38.25 36.18 -2.58
N THR A 9 39.05 36.08 -1.51
CA THR A 9 39.43 34.80 -0.91
C THR A 9 38.42 34.42 0.16
N TRP A 10 38.01 33.16 0.17
CA TRP A 10 37.11 32.60 1.18
C TRP A 10 37.62 32.88 2.61
N PRO A 11 36.79 33.45 3.52
CA PRO A 11 37.21 33.84 4.86
C PRO A 11 37.30 32.62 5.80
N ALA A 12 38.28 31.76 5.56
CA ALA A 12 38.42 30.48 6.27
C ALA A 12 38.48 30.64 7.80
N GLY A 13 37.67 29.87 8.51
CA GLY A 13 37.65 29.82 9.98
C GLY A 13 37.00 31.03 10.66
N LYS A 14 36.41 31.96 9.90
CA LYS A 14 35.69 33.13 10.45
C LYS A 14 34.18 32.92 10.50
N LEU A 15 33.65 31.96 9.75
CA LEU A 15 32.22 31.70 9.69
C LEU A 15 31.83 30.65 10.74
N PRO A 16 30.82 30.92 11.58
CA PRO A 16 30.29 29.96 12.53
C PRO A 16 29.60 28.78 11.81
N ILE A 17 29.64 27.59 12.40
CA ILE A 17 29.08 26.35 11.81
C ILE A 17 27.58 26.48 11.55
N GLU A 18 26.89 27.28 12.36
CA GLU A 18 25.46 27.58 12.29
C GLU A 18 25.07 28.19 10.94
N ILE A 19 25.95 28.98 10.31
CA ILE A 19 25.69 29.54 8.98
C ILE A 19 25.70 28.44 7.91
N PHE A 20 26.65 27.51 7.98
CA PHE A 20 26.69 26.39 7.05
C PHE A 20 25.47 25.48 7.21
N ILE A 21 25.05 25.24 8.45
CA ILE A 21 23.85 24.45 8.75
C ILE A 21 22.60 25.18 8.22
N ALA A 22 22.46 26.48 8.50
CA ALA A 22 21.35 27.29 8.01
C ALA A 22 21.28 27.28 6.48
N ILE A 23 22.42 27.39 5.78
CA ILE A 23 22.46 27.23 4.32
C ILE A 23 21.95 25.83 3.95
N ALA A 24 22.47 24.77 4.57
CA ALA A 24 22.10 23.39 4.26
C ALA A 24 20.64 23.03 4.57
N GLU A 25 19.92 23.84 5.34
CA GLU A 25 18.47 23.70 5.57
C GLU A 25 17.63 24.12 4.37
N TYR A 26 18.16 24.99 3.48
CA TYR A 26 17.45 25.49 2.31
C TYR A 26 17.89 24.87 0.99
N VAL A 27 18.86 23.96 1.00
CA VAL A 27 19.43 23.38 -0.21
C VAL A 27 19.30 21.85 -0.18
N ASP A 28 19.11 21.25 -1.36
CA ASP A 28 18.94 19.83 -1.49
C ASP A 28 20.17 19.04 -1.06
N ARG A 29 19.94 17.79 -0.65
CA ARG A 29 21.01 16.89 -0.19
C ARG A 29 22.14 16.71 -1.22
N LYS A 30 21.83 16.74 -2.51
CA LYS A 30 22.82 16.66 -3.61
C LYS A 30 23.72 17.89 -3.65
N ASP A 31 23.17 19.07 -3.43
CA ASP A 31 23.94 20.30 -3.39
C ASP A 31 24.77 20.39 -2.12
N VAL A 32 24.25 19.91 -0.98
CA VAL A 32 25.06 19.76 0.25
C VAL A 32 26.26 18.84 0.00
N GLN A 33 26.07 17.75 -0.77
CA GLN A 33 27.17 16.89 -1.18
C GLN A 33 28.19 17.64 -2.06
N ALA A 34 27.74 18.44 -3.03
CA ALA A 34 28.62 19.26 -3.86
C ALA A 34 29.36 20.33 -3.03
N LEU A 35 28.68 21.01 -2.11
CA LEU A 35 29.25 22.01 -1.21
C LEU A 35 30.38 21.43 -0.35
N ARG A 36 30.25 20.18 0.10
CA ARG A 36 31.32 19.46 0.84
C ARG A 36 32.59 19.27 0.01
N LEU A 37 32.53 19.32 -1.31
CA LEU A 37 33.68 19.19 -2.21
C LEU A 37 34.36 20.54 -2.52
N VAL A 38 33.72 21.67 -2.17
CA VAL A 38 34.24 23.02 -2.50
C VAL A 38 35.52 23.33 -1.73
N ASN A 39 35.55 23.09 -0.42
CA ASN A 39 36.75 23.29 0.40
C ASN A 39 36.70 22.47 1.71
N ARG A 40 37.82 22.44 2.45
CA ARG A 40 37.96 21.66 3.71
C ARG A 40 37.07 22.16 4.86
N GLU A 41 36.75 23.44 4.92
CA GLU A 41 35.87 24.00 5.95
C GLU A 41 34.42 23.58 5.69
N CYS A 42 33.93 23.74 4.45
CA CYS A 42 32.63 23.22 4.02
C CYS A 42 32.52 21.72 4.28
N TYR A 43 33.56 20.93 3.98
CA TYR A 43 33.59 19.50 4.30
C TYR A 43 33.39 19.26 5.81
N ARG A 44 34.15 19.93 6.68
CA ARG A 44 34.07 19.72 8.13
C ARG A 44 32.72 20.18 8.72
N CYS A 45 32.27 21.37 8.34
CA CYS A 45 31.04 21.98 8.87
C CYS A 45 29.77 21.28 8.37
N LEU A 46 29.75 20.82 7.11
CA LEU A 46 28.56 20.20 6.51
C LEU A 46 28.51 18.68 6.66
N SER A 47 29.62 18.00 6.96
CA SER A 47 29.60 16.52 7.07
C SER A 47 28.70 16.04 8.18
N GLY A 48 28.66 16.72 9.33
CA GLY A 48 27.76 16.36 10.41
C GLY A 48 26.29 16.54 10.06
N TYR A 49 25.96 17.65 9.40
CA TYR A 49 24.61 17.89 8.89
C TYR A 49 24.19 16.85 7.84
N TYR A 50 25.07 16.56 6.87
CA TYR A 50 24.82 15.58 5.82
C TYR A 50 24.60 14.16 6.37
N LEU A 51 25.42 13.76 7.35
CA LEU A 51 25.38 12.44 7.98
C LEU A 51 24.29 12.31 9.06
N ARG A 52 23.63 13.41 9.45
CA ARG A 52 22.47 13.37 10.35
C ARG A 52 21.39 12.40 9.88
N GLN A 53 21.28 12.22 8.57
CA GLN A 53 20.48 11.20 7.92
C GLN A 53 21.40 10.30 7.10
N LEU A 54 21.38 9.00 7.38
CA LEU A 54 22.18 8.00 6.70
C LEU A 54 21.31 6.83 6.24
N VAL A 55 21.39 6.50 4.96
CA VAL A 55 20.76 5.32 4.36
C VAL A 55 21.86 4.47 3.76
N VAL A 56 21.98 3.23 4.21
CA VAL A 56 22.94 2.26 3.65
C VAL A 56 22.19 1.30 2.74
N HIS A 57 22.45 1.40 1.44
CA HIS A 57 21.95 0.44 0.46
C HIS A 57 22.86 -0.79 0.45
N VAL A 58 22.45 -1.83 1.17
CA VAL A 58 23.12 -3.13 1.20
C VAL A 58 22.74 -3.84 -0.09
N GLY A 59 23.69 -3.96 -1.03
CA GLY A 59 23.42 -4.53 -2.35
C GLY A 59 24.70 -4.64 -3.21
N PRO A 60 24.60 -5.15 -4.44
CA PRO A 60 25.76 -5.40 -5.30
C PRO A 60 26.63 -4.15 -5.54
N ASN A 61 26.02 -2.96 -5.65
CA ASN A 61 26.73 -1.70 -5.83
C ASN A 61 27.63 -1.32 -4.64
N LEU A 62 27.18 -1.61 -3.41
CA LEU A 62 27.98 -1.40 -2.21
C LEU A 62 29.18 -2.33 -2.22
N CYS A 63 28.98 -3.60 -2.55
CA CYS A 63 30.07 -4.57 -2.70
C CYS A 63 31.09 -4.10 -3.73
N ALA A 64 30.67 -3.72 -4.93
CA ALA A 64 31.58 -3.23 -5.97
C ALA A 64 32.40 -2.01 -5.50
N THR A 65 31.77 -1.10 -4.76
CA THR A 65 32.44 0.07 -4.17
C THR A 65 33.49 -0.35 -3.14
N LEU A 66 33.15 -1.27 -2.23
CA LEU A 66 34.07 -1.77 -1.20
C LEU A 66 35.22 -2.59 -1.81
N ASP A 67 34.94 -3.35 -2.86
CA ASP A 67 35.91 -4.18 -3.58
C ASP A 67 36.94 -3.33 -4.34
N SER A 68 36.52 -2.19 -4.90
CA SER A 68 37.44 -1.25 -5.58
C SER A 68 38.55 -0.71 -4.68
N GLY A 69 38.35 -0.74 -3.36
CA GLY A 69 39.33 -0.33 -2.36
C GLY A 69 40.20 -1.47 -1.81
N LEU A 70 40.11 -2.68 -2.37
CA LEU A 70 40.93 -3.83 -1.95
C LEU A 70 42.29 -3.84 -2.69
N PRO A 71 43.40 -4.16 -2.00
CA PRO A 71 44.66 -4.51 -2.66
C PRO A 71 44.47 -5.71 -3.58
N GLN A 72 45.13 -5.71 -4.75
CA GLN A 72 45.01 -6.75 -5.81
C GLN A 72 45.32 -8.19 -5.33
N GLN A 73 45.88 -8.37 -4.13
CA GLN A 73 46.27 -9.66 -3.56
C GLN A 73 45.19 -10.31 -2.67
N ILE A 74 44.12 -9.58 -2.30
CA ILE A 74 43.07 -10.11 -1.44
C ILE A 74 41.93 -10.65 -2.29
N ASP A 75 41.54 -11.90 -2.06
CA ASP A 75 40.33 -12.45 -2.66
C ASP A 75 39.09 -11.74 -2.10
N SER A 76 38.43 -10.97 -2.97
CA SER A 76 37.20 -10.25 -2.68
C SER A 76 36.08 -11.18 -2.19
N ALA A 77 36.07 -12.46 -2.58
CA ALA A 77 35.06 -13.42 -2.13
C ALA A 77 35.16 -13.74 -0.62
N ALA A 78 36.34 -13.61 -0.01
CA ALA A 78 36.57 -13.93 1.40
C ALA A 78 36.29 -12.76 2.37
N VAL A 79 36.00 -11.56 1.86
CA VAL A 79 35.85 -10.35 2.69
C VAL A 79 34.42 -10.22 3.22
N ASP A 80 34.29 -10.07 4.54
CA ASP A 80 33.02 -9.75 5.19
C ASP A 80 32.60 -8.30 4.88
N VAL A 81 31.52 -8.16 4.11
CA VAL A 81 30.99 -6.88 3.61
C VAL A 81 30.63 -5.94 4.75
N THR A 82 29.97 -6.45 5.80
CA THR A 82 29.53 -5.63 6.95
C THR A 82 30.70 -5.15 7.80
N ASN A 83 31.72 -5.99 8.03
CA ASN A 83 32.93 -5.56 8.75
C ASN A 83 33.71 -4.53 7.93
N ARG A 84 33.85 -4.77 6.63
CA ARG A 84 34.52 -3.83 5.72
C ARG A 84 33.80 -2.49 5.69
N LEU A 85 32.46 -2.46 5.71
CA LEU A 85 31.69 -1.23 5.81
C LEU A 85 32.05 -0.42 7.07
N VAL A 86 32.20 -1.08 8.23
CA VAL A 86 32.60 -0.42 9.47
C VAL A 86 34.04 0.08 9.38
N ASP A 87 34.96 -0.78 8.93
CA ASP A 87 36.40 -0.53 9.00
C ASP A 87 36.88 0.48 7.96
N THR A 88 36.27 0.50 6.76
CA THR A 88 36.70 1.37 5.65
C THR A 88 36.03 2.74 5.69
N SER A 89 34.82 2.85 6.22
CA SER A 89 34.05 4.09 6.09
C SER A 89 34.47 5.16 7.08
N CYS A 90 35.02 4.81 8.26
CA CYS A 90 35.19 5.69 9.44
C CYS A 90 33.93 6.50 9.84
N VAL A 91 32.81 6.31 9.13
CA VAL A 91 31.56 7.08 9.27
C VAL A 91 30.95 6.79 10.63
N PHE A 92 30.87 5.52 11.01
CA PHE A 92 30.27 5.11 12.27
C PHE A 92 31.14 5.49 13.47
N SER A 93 32.46 5.29 13.39
CA SER A 93 33.37 5.66 14.49
C SER A 93 33.54 7.17 14.65
N SER A 94 33.53 7.95 13.56
CA SER A 94 33.80 9.39 13.60
C SER A 94 32.54 10.25 13.69
N PHE A 95 31.42 9.77 13.14
CA PHE A 95 30.18 10.54 13.03
C PHE A 95 28.95 9.83 13.60
N GLY A 96 29.10 8.64 14.20
CA GLY A 96 27.98 7.86 14.77
C GLY A 96 27.08 8.67 15.68
N ASP A 97 27.68 9.44 16.60
CA ASP A 97 26.96 10.31 17.55
C ASP A 97 26.15 11.44 16.89
N GLN A 98 26.44 11.79 15.64
CA GLN A 98 25.76 12.85 14.89
C GLN A 98 24.58 12.29 14.06
N ILE A 99 24.52 10.97 13.85
CA ILE A 99 23.45 10.31 13.11
C ILE A 99 22.17 10.36 13.94
N ARG A 100 21.11 10.95 13.38
CA ARG A 100 19.78 11.05 14.02
C ARG A 100 18.74 10.18 13.33
N ARG A 101 18.91 9.93 12.02
CA ARG A 101 18.08 9.04 11.22
C ARG A 101 18.97 8.02 10.52
N PHE A 102 18.74 6.75 10.78
CA PHE A 102 19.53 5.67 10.21
C PHE A 102 18.64 4.64 9.52
N ALA A 103 18.99 4.24 8.31
CA ALA A 103 18.27 3.21 7.59
C ALA A 103 19.15 2.20 6.88
N LEU A 104 18.62 1.00 6.74
CA LEU A 104 19.14 -0.05 5.87
C LEU A 104 18.15 -0.31 4.74
N ALA A 105 18.68 -0.47 3.53
CA ALA A 105 17.87 -0.75 2.35
C ALA A 105 18.47 -1.87 1.49
N LEU A 106 17.66 -2.85 1.09
CA LEU A 106 17.99 -3.88 0.11
C LEU A 106 16.80 -4.01 -0.85
N GLU A 107 16.84 -3.20 -1.90
CA GLU A 107 15.78 -3.05 -2.90
C GLU A 107 16.17 -3.79 -4.18
N LEU A 108 15.24 -4.57 -4.73
CA LEU A 108 15.38 -5.19 -6.04
C LEU A 108 15.21 -4.13 -7.13
N SER A 109 16.14 -4.10 -8.08
CA SER A 109 15.99 -3.33 -9.31
C SER A 109 15.36 -4.22 -10.39
N GLU A 110 14.19 -3.86 -10.92
CA GLU A 110 13.58 -4.61 -12.04
C GLU A 110 14.50 -4.74 -13.26
N PRO A 111 15.32 -3.74 -13.64
CA PRO A 111 16.38 -3.92 -14.63
C PRO A 111 17.38 -5.02 -14.28
N GLU A 112 17.82 -5.13 -13.02
CA GLU A 112 18.73 -6.22 -12.59
C GLU A 112 18.05 -7.59 -12.67
N LEU A 113 16.74 -7.64 -12.35
CA LEU A 113 15.94 -8.85 -12.53
C LEU A 113 15.68 -9.17 -14.02
N ALA A 114 15.59 -8.17 -14.90
CA ALA A 114 15.41 -8.40 -16.33
C ALA A 114 16.66 -9.04 -16.95
N THR A 115 17.84 -8.70 -16.45
CA THR A 115 19.14 -9.21 -16.93
C THR A 115 19.98 -9.79 -15.79
N PRO A 116 19.55 -10.90 -15.16
CA PRO A 116 20.31 -11.50 -14.08
C PRO A 116 21.65 -12.05 -14.62
N LYS A 117 22.59 -12.43 -13.75
CA LYS A 117 23.73 -13.25 -14.19
C LYS A 117 23.24 -14.65 -14.54
N VAL A 118 23.95 -15.35 -15.44
CA VAL A 118 23.58 -16.72 -15.78
C VAL A 118 24.03 -17.67 -14.67
N TYR A 119 23.06 -18.33 -14.05
CA TYR A 119 23.29 -19.32 -13.00
C TYR A 119 23.20 -20.72 -13.61
N SER A 120 24.31 -21.19 -14.17
CA SER A 120 24.42 -22.57 -14.67
C SER A 120 25.33 -23.39 -13.78
N ASP A 121 24.90 -24.63 -13.51
CA ASP A 121 25.75 -25.65 -12.86
C ASP A 121 26.77 -26.24 -13.86
N LEU A 122 26.64 -25.88 -15.14
CA LEU A 122 27.47 -26.33 -16.25
C LEU A 122 28.12 -25.12 -16.95
N ALA A 123 29.44 -25.08 -17.02
CA ALA A 123 30.16 -24.09 -17.83
C ALA A 123 30.40 -24.62 -19.25
N LEU A 124 30.51 -23.71 -20.23
CA LEU A 124 30.88 -24.06 -21.60
C LEU A 124 32.40 -24.01 -21.75
N TYR A 125 32.98 -25.16 -22.08
CA TYR A 125 34.39 -25.30 -22.38
C TYR A 125 34.58 -25.45 -23.89
N VAL A 126 35.33 -24.53 -24.48
CA VAL A 126 35.75 -24.61 -25.87
C VAL A 126 37.13 -25.26 -25.94
N ARG A 127 37.27 -26.28 -26.78
CA ARG A 127 38.52 -27.00 -27.07
C ARG A 127 38.70 -27.12 -28.59
N PRO A 128 39.91 -27.41 -29.08
CA PRO A 128 40.16 -27.57 -30.52
C PRO A 128 39.30 -28.64 -31.21
N TRP A 129 38.81 -29.63 -30.44
CA TRP A 129 37.95 -30.72 -30.91
C TRP A 129 36.44 -30.47 -30.72
N GLY A 130 36.05 -29.31 -30.17
CA GLY A 130 34.64 -28.91 -30.05
C GLY A 130 34.29 -28.17 -28.75
N VAL A 131 33.00 -27.94 -28.55
CA VAL A 131 32.44 -27.32 -27.33
C VAL A 131 31.73 -28.36 -26.47
N TYR A 132 31.91 -28.27 -25.15
CA TYR A 132 31.37 -29.20 -24.16
C TYR A 132 30.80 -28.46 -22.95
N ARG A 133 29.74 -29.01 -22.35
CA ARG A 133 29.23 -28.58 -21.04
C ARG A 133 29.91 -29.42 -19.96
N TRP A 134 30.47 -28.78 -18.95
CA TRP A 134 31.12 -29.48 -17.85
C TRP A 134 30.70 -28.90 -16.50
N PRO A 135 30.46 -29.75 -15.47
CA PRO A 135 30.13 -29.28 -14.12
C PRO A 135 31.18 -28.32 -13.57
N VAL A 136 30.74 -27.22 -12.96
CA VAL A 136 31.62 -26.29 -12.25
C VAL A 136 31.90 -26.87 -10.85
N GLU A 137 33.14 -26.77 -10.36
CA GLU A 137 33.55 -27.31 -9.04
C GLU A 137 32.73 -26.73 -7.87
N ALA A 138 32.26 -25.49 -8.01
CA ALA A 138 31.24 -24.89 -7.15
C ALA A 138 30.15 -24.26 -8.04
N PRO A 139 28.85 -24.41 -7.73
CA PRO A 139 27.78 -23.81 -8.53
C PRO A 139 27.98 -22.30 -8.67
N LEU A 140 27.81 -21.72 -9.86
CA LEU A 140 27.97 -20.26 -10.06
C LEU A 140 27.04 -19.42 -9.17
N SER A 141 25.94 -20.01 -8.69
CA SER A 141 25.07 -19.42 -7.67
C SER A 141 25.79 -19.14 -6.34
N THR A 142 26.73 -20.01 -5.96
CA THR A 142 27.55 -19.88 -4.74
C THR A 142 28.60 -18.78 -4.78
N GLN A 143 28.90 -18.26 -5.98
CA GLN A 143 29.84 -17.17 -6.20
C GLN A 143 29.13 -15.82 -6.42
N SER A 144 27.82 -15.76 -6.18
CA SER A 144 27.06 -14.53 -6.37
C SER A 144 27.38 -13.48 -5.30
N THR A 145 27.42 -12.22 -5.71
CA THR A 145 27.59 -11.08 -4.78
C THR A 145 26.49 -11.05 -3.73
N LEU A 146 25.26 -11.43 -4.09
CA LEU A 146 24.13 -11.52 -3.15
C LEU A 146 24.36 -12.59 -2.09
N GLN A 147 24.85 -13.78 -2.44
CA GLN A 147 25.17 -14.79 -1.45
C GLN A 147 26.26 -14.32 -0.48
N ARG A 148 27.31 -13.66 -0.97
CA ARG A 148 28.35 -13.08 -0.11
C ARG A 148 27.77 -12.07 0.88
N ILE A 149 26.81 -11.25 0.44
CA ILE A 149 26.07 -10.32 1.31
C ILE A 149 25.24 -11.10 2.34
N THR A 150 24.49 -12.12 1.91
CA THR A 150 23.70 -12.97 2.81
C THR A 150 24.55 -13.56 3.92
N GLU A 151 25.66 -14.23 3.59
CA GLU A 151 26.55 -14.84 4.58
C GLU A 151 27.17 -13.79 5.53
N SER A 152 27.50 -12.60 5.02
CA SER A 152 28.00 -11.49 5.84
C SER A 152 26.94 -10.99 6.84
N LEU A 153 25.69 -10.87 6.40
CA LEU A 153 24.56 -10.48 7.25
C LEU A 153 24.19 -11.57 8.28
N GLU A 154 24.23 -12.84 7.90
CA GLU A 154 23.98 -13.97 8.82
C GLU A 154 24.98 -14.00 9.96
N ARG A 155 26.27 -13.70 9.69
CA ARG A 155 27.29 -13.56 10.74
C ARG A 155 26.98 -12.44 11.74
N SER A 156 26.20 -11.43 11.33
CA SER A 156 25.69 -10.29 12.12
C SER A 156 26.72 -9.39 12.84
N LYS A 157 28.00 -9.78 12.95
CA LYS A 157 29.06 -9.07 13.67
C LYS A 157 29.22 -7.61 13.25
N GLY A 158 29.25 -7.33 11.94
CA GLY A 158 29.36 -5.97 11.45
C GLY A 158 28.12 -5.13 11.77
N MET A 159 26.92 -5.73 11.74
CA MET A 159 25.68 -5.04 12.07
C MET A 159 25.62 -4.58 13.53
N PHE A 160 26.01 -5.46 14.47
CA PHE A 160 26.12 -5.09 15.88
C PHE A 160 27.08 -3.92 16.08
N ARG A 161 28.24 -3.95 15.42
CA ARG A 161 29.22 -2.85 15.47
C ARG A 161 28.64 -1.56 14.88
N ILE A 162 27.94 -1.62 13.76
CA ILE A 162 27.29 -0.43 13.17
C ILE A 162 26.34 0.21 14.17
N LEU A 163 25.42 -0.58 14.73
CA LEU A 163 24.37 -0.08 15.61
C LEU A 163 24.90 0.39 16.98
N SER A 164 26.01 -0.17 17.47
CA SER A 164 26.65 0.28 18.71
C SER A 164 27.14 1.74 18.67
N HIS A 165 27.37 2.31 17.48
CA HIS A 165 27.78 3.70 17.31
C HIS A 165 26.59 4.67 17.18
N LEU A 166 25.34 4.18 17.27
CA LEU A 166 24.12 4.94 16.96
C LEU A 166 23.35 5.41 18.21
N GLY A 167 24.05 5.79 19.30
CA GLY A 167 23.42 6.14 20.58
C GLY A 167 22.50 7.38 20.56
N ASN A 168 22.60 8.21 19.52
CA ASN A 168 21.86 9.46 19.37
C ASN A 168 20.71 9.40 18.34
N VAL A 169 20.44 8.21 17.79
CA VAL A 169 19.40 8.00 16.77
C VAL A 169 18.01 8.19 17.35
N ARG A 170 17.18 8.92 16.60
CA ARG A 170 15.76 9.18 16.89
C ARG A 170 14.81 8.39 16.00
N GLU A 171 15.28 8.00 14.82
CA GLU A 171 14.50 7.29 13.81
C GLU A 171 15.32 6.18 13.18
N LEU A 172 14.85 4.94 13.30
CA LEU A 172 15.40 3.79 12.59
C LEU A 172 14.46 3.39 11.46
N ALA A 173 15.00 3.10 10.28
CA ALA A 173 14.21 2.64 9.16
C ALA A 173 14.77 1.42 8.43
N LEU A 174 13.87 0.66 7.81
CA LEU A 174 14.19 -0.54 7.04
C LEU A 174 13.39 -0.54 5.73
N SER A 175 14.05 -0.79 4.60
CA SER A 175 13.43 -0.93 3.28
C SER A 175 13.91 -2.22 2.62
N CYS A 176 13.03 -3.20 2.47
CA CYS A 176 13.29 -4.43 1.74
C CYS A 176 12.23 -4.58 0.65
N GLU A 177 12.66 -4.68 -0.61
CA GLU A 177 11.75 -4.95 -1.73
C GLU A 177 12.27 -6.13 -2.55
N GLY A 178 11.57 -7.26 -2.47
CA GLY A 178 12.07 -8.57 -2.92
C GLY A 178 11.67 -9.00 -4.33
N GLY A 179 10.93 -8.17 -5.07
CA GLY A 179 10.33 -8.57 -6.35
C GLY A 179 9.22 -9.63 -6.25
N LEU A 180 8.76 -9.94 -5.02
CA LEU A 180 7.65 -10.86 -4.75
C LEU A 180 6.26 -10.22 -4.97
N GLY A 181 6.19 -8.89 -4.92
CA GLY A 181 4.99 -8.12 -5.19
C GLY A 181 4.59 -8.12 -6.67
N TYR A 182 3.78 -7.14 -7.05
CA TYR A 182 3.47 -6.91 -8.45
C TYR A 182 4.67 -6.24 -9.13
N LEU A 183 5.22 -6.88 -10.17
CA LEU A 183 6.30 -6.35 -11.00
C LEU A 183 5.72 -5.51 -12.14
N GLN A 184 6.29 -4.34 -12.36
CA GLN A 184 5.85 -3.39 -13.39
C GLN A 184 6.12 -3.89 -14.81
N GLY A 185 7.28 -4.54 -15.02
CA GLY A 185 7.63 -5.16 -16.29
C GLY A 185 7.39 -4.26 -17.52
N PRO A 186 6.71 -4.74 -18.58
CA PRO A 186 6.46 -3.95 -19.79
C PRO A 186 5.42 -2.83 -19.65
N ASP A 187 4.77 -2.68 -18.49
CA ASP A 187 3.72 -1.69 -18.23
C ASP A 187 4.27 -0.34 -17.73
N VAL A 188 5.59 -0.17 -17.74
CA VAL A 188 6.28 1.04 -17.25
C VAL A 188 6.22 2.16 -18.30
N THR A 189 5.45 3.22 -18.01
CA THR A 189 5.53 4.51 -18.73
C THR A 189 6.47 5.50 -18.05
N THR A 190 6.69 5.32 -16.74
CA THR A 190 7.52 6.17 -15.87
C THR A 190 8.30 5.28 -14.90
N PRO A 191 9.58 5.57 -14.61
CA PRO A 191 10.37 4.79 -13.65
C PRO A 191 9.60 4.56 -12.35
N PRO A 192 9.57 3.33 -11.81
CA PRO A 192 8.94 3.09 -10.51
C PRO A 192 9.59 3.98 -9.45
N HIS A 193 8.77 4.70 -8.71
CA HIS A 193 9.24 5.52 -7.59
C HIS A 193 9.75 4.61 -6.48
N ARG A 194 11.03 4.74 -6.11
CA ARG A 194 11.57 4.06 -4.93
C ARG A 194 10.84 4.52 -3.67
N PRO A 195 10.61 3.62 -2.69
CA PRO A 195 9.96 3.99 -1.44
C PRO A 195 10.78 5.08 -0.72
N VAL A 196 10.08 6.11 -0.25
CA VAL A 196 10.73 7.23 0.42
C VAL A 196 11.08 6.82 1.85
N ILE A 197 12.34 6.47 2.07
CA ILE A 197 12.85 6.05 3.38
C ILE A 197 12.81 7.21 4.38
N PHE A 198 13.35 8.38 4.01
CA PHE A 198 13.35 9.59 4.85
C PHE A 198 13.11 10.86 4.03
N GLY A 199 12.35 11.82 4.57
CA GLY A 199 12.17 13.16 3.99
C GLY A 199 11.24 13.23 2.78
N ALA A 200 11.25 14.36 2.06
CA ALA A 200 10.46 14.56 0.84
C ALA A 200 11.08 13.82 -0.37
N LYS A 201 10.25 13.52 -1.38
CA LYS A 201 10.64 12.86 -2.64
C LYS A 201 11.90 13.52 -3.19
N ASN A 202 13.05 12.86 -3.11
CA ASN A 202 14.23 13.31 -3.85
C ASN A 202 13.87 13.22 -5.33
N GLY A 203 13.72 14.37 -5.98
CA GLY A 203 13.50 14.53 -7.42
C GLY A 203 14.73 14.10 -8.22
N GLY A 204 15.15 12.85 -8.06
CA GLY A 204 15.98 12.20 -9.04
C GLY A 204 15.13 12.01 -10.29
N HIS A 205 15.18 12.99 -11.20
CA HIS A 205 14.98 12.72 -12.62
C HIS A 205 15.91 11.55 -12.96
N VAL A 206 15.33 10.34 -13.01
CA VAL A 206 15.98 9.28 -13.75
C VAL A 206 15.71 9.62 -15.21
N SER A 207 16.79 9.72 -15.98
CA SER A 207 16.80 10.01 -17.42
C SER A 207 15.57 9.41 -18.12
N GLU A 208 14.81 10.27 -18.80
CA GLU A 208 13.60 9.97 -19.59
C GLU A 208 13.82 8.93 -20.72
N GLY A 209 15.04 8.44 -20.93
CA GLY A 209 15.40 7.62 -22.09
C GLY A 209 15.63 6.11 -21.88
N SER A 210 15.46 5.53 -20.67
CA SER A 210 16.09 4.22 -20.37
C SER A 210 15.24 3.14 -19.68
N TYR A 211 13.91 3.27 -19.62
CA TYR A 211 13.04 2.26 -18.99
C TYR A 211 12.29 1.36 -19.98
N MET A 212 12.69 1.38 -21.25
CA MET A 212 12.23 0.38 -22.21
C MET A 212 13.01 -0.91 -21.97
N LEU A 213 12.34 -1.95 -21.47
CA LEU A 213 12.82 -3.33 -21.45
C LEU A 213 12.80 -3.99 -22.84
N ASP A 214 12.83 -3.18 -23.90
CA ASP A 214 12.97 -3.61 -25.27
C ASP A 214 14.46 -3.55 -25.61
N PHE A 215 15.05 -4.72 -25.73
CA PHE A 215 16.46 -4.86 -26.08
C PHE A 215 16.55 -5.30 -27.53
N ASP A 216 17.47 -4.68 -28.28
CA ASP A 216 17.72 -5.00 -29.69
C ASP A 216 18.22 -6.45 -29.89
N THR A 217 18.80 -7.03 -28.83
CA THR A 217 19.34 -8.40 -28.81
C THR A 217 18.64 -9.28 -27.76
N PRO A 218 18.31 -10.55 -28.11
CA PRO A 218 17.86 -11.53 -27.13
C PRO A 218 18.93 -11.78 -26.06
N TYR A 219 18.52 -11.83 -24.79
CA TYR A 219 19.42 -12.05 -23.66
C TYR A 219 20.14 -13.41 -23.74
N SER A 220 19.58 -14.40 -24.46
CA SER A 220 20.22 -15.68 -24.73
C SER A 220 21.62 -15.55 -25.34
N HIS A 221 21.86 -14.55 -26.19
CA HIS A 221 23.18 -14.33 -26.78
C HIS A 221 24.20 -13.77 -25.76
N GLU A 222 23.78 -12.83 -24.91
CA GLU A 222 24.60 -12.28 -23.81
C GLU A 222 24.87 -13.34 -22.74
N ALA A 223 23.85 -14.12 -22.39
CA ALA A 223 23.92 -15.22 -21.45
C ALA A 223 24.95 -16.27 -21.91
N LEU A 224 24.93 -16.64 -23.19
CA LEU A 224 25.90 -17.56 -23.75
C LEU A 224 27.32 -17.01 -23.75
N ALA A 225 27.51 -15.73 -24.07
CA ALA A 225 28.81 -15.10 -23.97
C ALA A 225 29.36 -15.18 -22.53
N SER A 226 28.51 -15.02 -21.52
CA SER A 226 28.89 -15.15 -20.11
C SER A 226 29.19 -16.58 -19.65
N LEU A 227 28.59 -17.59 -20.30
CA LEU A 227 28.81 -19.02 -20.00
C LEU A 227 30.12 -19.58 -20.60
N VAL A 228 30.70 -18.88 -21.58
CA VAL A 228 31.96 -19.24 -22.21
C VAL A 228 33.11 -18.79 -21.31
N SER A 229 33.52 -19.67 -20.40
CA SER A 229 34.67 -19.43 -19.53
C SER A 229 35.98 -19.60 -20.30
N ASN A 230 36.87 -18.58 -20.25
CA ASN A 230 38.25 -18.63 -20.72
C ASN A 230 38.45 -19.16 -22.14
N THR A 231 38.16 -18.32 -23.14
CA THR A 231 38.49 -18.66 -24.53
C THR A 231 39.60 -17.78 -25.07
N THR A 232 40.63 -18.43 -25.62
CA THR A 232 41.57 -17.85 -26.60
C THR A 232 40.92 -17.74 -27.99
N VAL A 233 39.59 -17.84 -28.07
CA VAL A 233 38.81 -17.92 -29.32
C VAL A 233 38.21 -16.55 -29.60
N PRO A 234 38.28 -16.06 -30.85
CA PRO A 234 37.66 -14.78 -31.22
C PRO A 234 36.15 -14.79 -30.97
N ALA A 235 35.61 -13.68 -30.44
CA ALA A 235 34.19 -13.53 -30.13
C ALA A 235 33.26 -13.82 -31.33
N GLU A 236 33.75 -13.60 -32.56
CA GLU A 236 33.05 -13.84 -33.83
C GLU A 236 32.75 -15.32 -34.10
N SER A 237 33.52 -16.25 -33.52
CA SER A 237 33.35 -17.70 -33.74
C SER A 237 32.40 -18.38 -32.74
N ILE A 238 32.02 -17.69 -31.66
CA ILE A 238 31.17 -18.22 -30.58
C ILE A 238 29.77 -18.64 -31.10
N PRO A 239 29.06 -17.85 -31.92
CA PRO A 239 27.71 -18.22 -32.38
C PRO A 239 27.67 -19.50 -33.21
N ALA A 240 28.69 -19.74 -34.05
CA ALA A 240 28.77 -20.94 -34.89
C ALA A 240 28.97 -22.21 -34.05
N LEU A 241 29.85 -22.14 -33.04
CA LEU A 241 30.14 -23.24 -32.12
C LEU A 241 28.94 -23.56 -31.20
N VAL A 242 28.21 -22.54 -30.76
CA VAL A 242 26.96 -22.74 -30.00
C VAL A 242 25.93 -23.46 -30.87
N ASN A 243 25.74 -23.05 -32.13
CA ASN A 243 24.80 -23.70 -33.04
C ASN A 243 25.15 -25.17 -33.29
N GLU A 244 26.43 -25.53 -33.33
CA GLU A 244 26.88 -26.92 -33.42
C GLU A 244 26.51 -27.72 -32.16
N LEU A 245 26.70 -27.14 -30.98
CA LEU A 245 26.32 -27.76 -29.70
C LEU A 245 24.80 -27.98 -29.61
N LEU A 246 23.99 -26.99 -30.00
CA LEU A 246 22.53 -27.09 -30.02
C LEU A 246 22.05 -28.23 -30.93
N LYS A 247 22.63 -28.35 -32.14
CA LYS A 247 22.31 -29.44 -33.08
C LYS A 247 22.68 -30.81 -32.51
N ARG A 248 23.82 -30.92 -31.83
CA ARG A 248 24.29 -32.18 -31.25
C ARG A 248 23.43 -32.64 -30.06
N GLU A 249 23.03 -31.70 -29.20
CA GLU A 249 22.28 -32.01 -27.97
C GLU A 249 20.75 -32.03 -28.17
N GLY A 250 20.25 -31.57 -29.33
CA GLY A 250 18.81 -31.50 -29.60
C GLY A 250 18.07 -30.55 -28.65
N ILE A 251 18.75 -29.54 -28.11
CA ILE A 251 18.20 -28.54 -27.20
C ILE A 251 18.02 -27.21 -27.92
N SER A 252 17.03 -26.41 -27.50
CA SER A 252 16.83 -25.07 -28.02
C SER A 252 17.79 -24.06 -27.36
N LEU A 253 18.03 -22.94 -28.03
CA LEU A 253 18.87 -21.84 -27.53
C LEU A 253 18.34 -21.30 -26.20
N GLU A 254 17.02 -21.19 -26.08
CA GLU A 254 16.32 -20.69 -24.89
C GLU A 254 16.50 -21.66 -23.71
N LYS A 255 16.43 -22.96 -23.97
CA LYS A 255 16.68 -23.99 -22.96
C LYS A 255 18.14 -23.99 -22.49
N LEU A 256 19.09 -23.73 -23.39
CA LEU A 256 20.50 -23.63 -23.06
C LEU A 256 20.82 -22.38 -22.22
N ALA A 257 20.27 -21.22 -22.61
CA ALA A 257 20.46 -19.94 -21.92
C ALA A 257 19.63 -19.81 -20.61
N GLY A 258 18.68 -20.73 -20.37
CA GLY A 258 17.78 -20.67 -19.22
C GLY A 258 16.64 -19.66 -19.38
N GLU A 259 16.31 -19.29 -20.63
CA GLU A 259 15.21 -18.40 -21.01
C GLU A 259 13.86 -19.12 -21.17
N GLU A 260 13.77 -20.41 -20.83
CA GLU A 260 12.49 -21.12 -20.83
C GLU A 260 11.49 -20.42 -19.89
N ARG A 261 10.36 -20.01 -20.46
CA ARG A 261 9.28 -19.32 -19.76
C ARG A 261 8.13 -20.30 -19.53
N ARG A 262 7.68 -20.38 -18.28
CA ARG A 262 6.45 -21.09 -17.90
C ARG A 262 5.59 -20.14 -17.09
N ARG A 263 4.28 -20.15 -17.35
CA ARG A 263 3.33 -19.39 -16.55
C ARG A 263 3.36 -19.90 -15.11
N CYS A 264 3.35 -18.97 -14.18
CA CYS A 264 3.25 -19.28 -12.76
C CYS A 264 1.92 -20.02 -12.48
N PRO A 265 1.92 -21.19 -11.83
CA PRO A 265 0.70 -21.90 -11.47
C PRO A 265 -0.21 -21.06 -10.58
N LEU A 266 -1.53 -21.14 -10.81
CA LEU A 266 -2.53 -20.53 -9.93
C LEU A 266 -2.58 -21.25 -8.57
N PRO A 267 -3.01 -20.59 -7.49
CA PRO A 267 -3.20 -21.25 -6.20
C PRO A 267 -4.26 -22.36 -6.28
N ASP A 268 -4.00 -23.51 -5.64
CA ASP A 268 -4.82 -24.74 -5.72
C ASP A 268 -6.24 -24.65 -5.13
N SER A 269 -6.69 -23.49 -4.68
CA SER A 269 -7.99 -23.33 -4.04
C SER A 269 -8.99 -22.57 -4.93
N ARG A 270 -9.76 -23.33 -5.72
CA ARG A 270 -11.18 -23.15 -6.12
C ARG A 270 -11.45 -23.97 -7.40
N PRO A 271 -12.49 -24.82 -7.46
CA PRO A 271 -12.80 -25.64 -8.65
C PRO A 271 -13.32 -24.85 -9.88
N ARG A 272 -13.05 -23.54 -9.98
CA ARG A 272 -13.49 -22.67 -11.10
C ARG A 272 -12.50 -21.58 -11.51
N SER A 273 -11.28 -21.54 -10.96
CA SER A 273 -10.26 -20.55 -11.36
C SER A 273 -9.63 -20.94 -12.70
N ILE A 274 -10.40 -20.80 -13.79
CA ILE A 274 -9.90 -20.97 -15.15
C ILE A 274 -9.32 -19.63 -15.57
N ARG A 275 -8.00 -19.55 -15.78
CA ARG A 275 -7.42 -18.43 -16.54
C ARG A 275 -8.08 -18.44 -17.92
N PRO A 276 -8.69 -17.34 -18.39
CA PRO A 276 -9.16 -17.31 -19.76
C PRO A 276 -7.96 -17.56 -20.68
N SER A 277 -8.02 -18.66 -21.44
CA SER A 277 -7.00 -19.03 -22.42
C SER A 277 -7.14 -18.14 -23.64
N ILE A 278 -6.71 -16.88 -23.51
CA ILE A 278 -6.70 -15.95 -24.63
C ILE A 278 -5.42 -16.22 -25.45
N PRO A 279 -5.52 -16.57 -26.74
CA PRO A 279 -4.35 -16.73 -27.59
C PRO A 279 -3.54 -15.43 -27.66
N LEU A 280 -2.20 -15.52 -27.59
CA LEU A 280 -1.35 -14.38 -27.92
C LEU A 280 -1.67 -13.93 -29.36
N LEU A 281 -2.09 -12.67 -29.54
CA LEU A 281 -2.18 -12.05 -30.87
C LEU A 281 -0.80 -12.05 -31.55
N ASP A 282 -0.75 -11.93 -32.88
CA ASP A 282 0.52 -11.97 -33.62
C ASP A 282 1.48 -10.85 -33.22
N CYS A 283 0.97 -9.66 -32.87
CA CYS A 283 1.78 -8.57 -32.28
C CYS A 283 2.46 -9.00 -30.96
N CYS A 284 1.80 -9.85 -30.16
CA CYS A 284 2.33 -10.32 -28.90
C CYS A 284 3.51 -11.30 -29.09
N LYS A 285 3.53 -12.09 -30.17
CA LYS A 285 4.58 -13.09 -30.39
C LYS A 285 5.93 -12.44 -30.67
N GLU A 286 5.94 -11.39 -31.49
CA GLU A 286 7.17 -10.65 -31.78
C GLU A 286 7.63 -9.82 -30.59
N ARG A 287 6.70 -9.11 -29.92
CA ARG A 287 7.02 -8.33 -28.72
C ARG A 287 7.50 -9.21 -27.55
N ALA A 288 6.99 -10.44 -27.42
CA ALA A 288 7.47 -11.37 -26.40
C ALA A 288 8.98 -11.69 -26.51
N LYS A 289 9.57 -11.59 -27.71
CA LYS A 289 10.99 -11.88 -27.92
C LYS A 289 11.92 -10.78 -27.42
N THR A 290 11.45 -9.52 -27.42
CA THR A 290 12.24 -8.36 -26.97
C THR A 290 12.06 -8.07 -25.49
N LEU A 291 10.92 -8.46 -24.91
CA LEU A 291 10.60 -8.25 -23.49
C LEU A 291 11.39 -9.19 -22.57
N ARG A 292 12.47 -8.67 -21.95
CA ARG A 292 13.31 -9.44 -21.02
C ARG A 292 12.62 -9.77 -19.69
N LEU A 293 11.78 -8.88 -19.14
CA LEU A 293 10.96 -9.15 -17.96
C LEU A 293 9.50 -9.33 -18.36
N GLN A 294 8.95 -10.52 -18.13
CA GLN A 294 7.52 -10.82 -18.27
C GLN A 294 7.03 -11.28 -16.90
N PRO A 295 6.38 -10.42 -16.11
CA PRO A 295 6.00 -10.71 -14.73
C PRO A 295 5.31 -12.07 -14.51
N ASP A 296 4.37 -12.47 -15.36
CA ASP A 296 3.64 -13.75 -15.20
C ASP A 296 4.49 -15.00 -15.55
N MET A 297 5.62 -14.81 -16.24
CA MET A 297 6.42 -15.87 -16.86
C MET A 297 7.92 -15.60 -16.70
N LEU A 298 8.41 -15.74 -15.47
CA LEU A 298 9.84 -15.56 -15.17
C LEU A 298 10.69 -16.72 -15.72
N THR A 299 11.90 -16.39 -16.16
CA THR A 299 12.90 -17.38 -16.59
C THR A 299 13.55 -18.08 -15.39
N ARG A 300 14.25 -19.20 -15.60
CA ARG A 300 14.93 -19.92 -14.51
C ARG A 300 15.94 -19.04 -13.78
N ASN A 301 16.74 -18.26 -14.52
CA ASN A 301 17.75 -17.37 -13.92
C ASN A 301 17.10 -16.25 -13.11
N GLN A 302 15.96 -15.72 -13.55
CA GLN A 302 15.17 -14.74 -12.80
C GLN A 302 14.66 -15.30 -11.48
N LYS A 303 14.16 -16.54 -11.48
CA LYS A 303 13.70 -17.23 -10.25
C LYS A 303 14.85 -17.48 -9.27
N ILE A 304 16.01 -17.92 -9.75
CA ILE A 304 17.21 -18.09 -8.90
C ILE A 304 17.62 -16.76 -8.28
N PHE A 305 17.68 -15.70 -9.09
CA PHE A 305 18.02 -14.35 -8.61
C PHE A 305 17.05 -13.88 -7.51
N LEU A 306 15.74 -14.05 -7.72
CA LEU A 306 14.73 -13.74 -6.70
C LEU A 306 14.95 -14.56 -5.42
N SER A 307 15.21 -15.85 -5.52
CA SER A 307 15.45 -16.71 -4.36
C SER A 307 16.65 -16.24 -3.53
N GLN A 308 17.77 -15.90 -4.19
CA GLN A 308 18.95 -15.34 -3.53
C GLN A 308 18.67 -14.00 -2.86
N HIS A 309 17.89 -13.15 -3.52
CA HIS A 309 17.53 -11.84 -2.99
C HIS A 309 16.61 -11.93 -1.76
N ILE A 310 15.63 -12.85 -1.78
CA ILE A 310 14.77 -13.15 -0.63
C ILE A 310 15.61 -13.64 0.56
N ALA A 311 16.58 -14.53 0.32
CA ALA A 311 17.49 -14.99 1.36
C ALA A 311 18.31 -13.83 1.96
N ALA A 312 18.87 -12.96 1.11
CA ALA A 312 19.60 -11.77 1.56
C ALA A 312 18.72 -10.81 2.38
N GLN A 313 17.45 -10.63 1.99
CA GLN A 313 16.48 -9.80 2.73
C GLN A 313 16.14 -10.37 4.09
N GLN A 314 15.88 -11.68 4.15
CA GLN A 314 15.63 -12.35 5.42
C GLN A 314 16.84 -12.19 6.35
N ALA A 315 18.07 -12.41 5.85
CA ALA A 315 19.29 -12.22 6.63
C ALA A 315 19.46 -10.76 7.10
N LEU A 316 19.15 -9.78 6.24
CA LEU A 316 19.20 -8.35 6.59
C LEU A 316 18.23 -8.02 7.72
N ILE A 317 16.97 -8.44 7.59
CA ILE A 317 15.91 -8.17 8.57
C ILE A 317 16.27 -8.82 9.91
N GLN A 318 16.69 -10.08 9.90
CA GLN A 318 17.08 -10.78 11.12
C GLN A 318 18.29 -10.13 11.79
N SER A 319 19.33 -9.81 11.03
CA SER A 319 20.53 -9.13 11.55
C SER A 319 20.20 -7.75 12.11
N TYR A 320 19.34 -6.99 11.44
CA TYR A 320 18.83 -5.70 11.91
C TYR A 320 18.07 -5.84 13.24
N LEU A 321 17.12 -6.77 13.33
CA LEU A 321 16.32 -6.96 14.55
C LEU A 321 17.20 -7.38 15.74
N LEU A 322 18.09 -8.36 15.53
CA LEU A 322 19.03 -8.81 16.55
C LEU A 322 19.98 -7.68 16.97
N GLY A 323 20.49 -6.94 15.99
CA GLY A 323 21.36 -5.79 16.21
C GLY A 323 20.71 -4.69 17.06
N VAL A 324 19.43 -4.39 16.79
CA VAL A 324 18.67 -3.42 17.58
C VAL A 324 18.39 -3.93 18.99
N LEU A 325 18.06 -5.22 19.13
CA LEU A 325 17.79 -5.88 20.40
C LEU A 325 19.00 -5.91 21.35
N ASP A 326 20.20 -6.07 20.80
CA ASP A 326 21.46 -6.11 21.53
C ASP A 326 21.88 -4.70 21.99
N ASN A 327 21.66 -3.70 21.13
CA ASN A 327 21.98 -2.30 21.41
C ASN A 327 20.80 -1.51 21.98
N ALA A 328 19.76 -2.19 22.49
CA ALA A 328 18.51 -1.55 22.95
C ALA A 328 18.75 -0.46 24.02
N SER A 329 19.73 -0.66 24.91
CA SER A 329 20.12 0.33 25.93
C SER A 329 20.72 1.60 25.36
N SER A 330 21.24 1.58 24.12
CA SER A 330 21.79 2.75 23.45
C SER A 330 20.70 3.57 22.73
N PHE A 331 19.48 3.04 22.62
CA PHE A 331 18.36 3.67 21.89
C PHE A 331 17.40 4.45 22.80
N ASP A 332 17.92 5.13 23.82
CA ASP A 332 17.11 5.97 24.72
C ASP A 332 16.44 7.15 24.01
N ASN A 333 16.99 7.59 22.89
CA ASN A 333 16.46 8.70 22.07
C ASN A 333 15.54 8.23 20.93
N LEU A 334 15.36 6.91 20.74
CA LEU A 334 14.60 6.36 19.62
C LEU A 334 13.10 6.54 19.84
N THR A 335 12.48 7.37 19.00
CA THR A 335 11.05 7.70 19.08
C THR A 335 10.26 7.16 17.90
N ASN A 336 10.92 6.85 16.77
CA ASN A 336 10.27 6.45 15.53
C ASN A 336 10.95 5.20 14.91
N VAL A 337 10.13 4.23 14.53
CA VAL A 337 10.54 3.10 13.69
C VAL A 337 9.73 3.10 12.41
N LYS A 338 10.44 3.15 11.27
CA LYS A 338 9.85 3.22 9.94
C LYS A 338 10.22 2.02 9.07
N ILE A 339 9.26 1.15 8.84
CA ILE A 339 9.35 0.08 7.84
C ILE A 339 8.82 0.65 6.52
N ALA A 340 9.73 1.15 5.68
CA ALA A 340 9.40 1.87 4.46
C ALA A 340 8.94 0.96 3.31
N SER A 341 9.39 -0.29 3.31
CA SER A 341 8.91 -1.34 2.40
C SER A 341 9.26 -2.69 3.01
N LEU A 342 8.31 -3.62 3.04
CA LEU A 342 8.51 -4.98 3.54
C LEU A 342 7.61 -5.97 2.79
N PRO A 343 8.13 -7.04 2.17
CA PRO A 343 7.31 -8.07 1.57
C PRO A 343 6.50 -8.81 2.64
N SER A 344 5.27 -9.21 2.33
CA SER A 344 4.40 -9.87 3.31
C SER A 344 4.96 -11.19 3.81
N LEU A 345 5.87 -11.81 3.06
CA LEU A 345 6.63 -13.00 3.43
C LEU A 345 7.42 -12.78 4.73
N HIS A 346 7.94 -11.58 4.94
CA HIS A 346 8.85 -11.26 6.04
C HIS A 346 8.17 -10.55 7.23
N VAL A 347 6.88 -10.24 7.15
CA VAL A 347 6.13 -9.59 8.24
C VAL A 347 6.21 -10.40 9.54
N ASP A 348 6.19 -11.74 9.44
CA ASP A 348 6.26 -12.62 10.60
C ASP A 348 7.60 -12.52 11.36
N LEU A 349 8.69 -12.05 10.72
CA LEU A 349 9.97 -11.80 11.40
C LEU A 349 9.87 -10.67 12.44
N LEU A 350 8.92 -9.74 12.25
CA LEU A 350 8.66 -8.63 13.18
C LEU A 350 7.75 -9.04 14.35
N CYS A 351 7.14 -10.23 14.31
CA CYS A 351 6.24 -10.73 15.36
C CYS A 351 7.03 -11.24 16.58
N ARG A 352 7.74 -10.33 17.23
CA ARG A 352 8.67 -10.58 18.33
C ARG A 352 8.37 -9.64 19.50
N ASP A 353 7.86 -10.18 20.60
CA ASP A 353 7.50 -9.37 21.78
C ASP A 353 8.71 -8.68 22.41
N ASP A 354 9.88 -9.32 22.39
CA ASP A 354 11.14 -8.78 22.92
C ASP A 354 11.63 -7.55 22.14
N PHE A 355 11.39 -7.50 20.84
CA PHE A 355 11.77 -6.36 19.99
C PHE A 355 10.97 -5.12 20.36
N TRP A 356 9.64 -5.22 20.39
CA TRP A 356 8.78 -4.05 20.64
C TRP A 356 8.83 -3.59 22.11
N SER A 357 8.92 -4.52 23.06
CA SER A 357 8.97 -4.17 24.49
C SER A 357 10.28 -3.52 24.93
N LYS A 358 11.41 -3.86 24.30
CA LYS A 358 12.72 -3.25 24.61
C LYS A 358 12.84 -1.81 24.13
N LEU A 359 12.10 -1.41 23.10
CA LEU A 359 12.09 -0.04 22.57
C LEU A 359 11.17 0.86 23.41
N THR A 360 11.57 1.10 24.66
CA THR A 360 10.68 1.71 25.66
C THR A 360 10.24 3.14 25.32
N ARG A 361 10.97 3.89 24.50
CA ARG A 361 10.66 5.29 24.14
C ARG A 361 9.96 5.45 22.80
N LEU A 362 9.60 4.35 22.15
CA LEU A 362 8.96 4.34 20.84
C LEU A 362 7.54 4.94 20.91
N GLU A 363 7.30 5.99 20.12
CA GLU A 363 6.02 6.69 20.04
C GLU A 363 5.32 6.52 18.69
N GLU A 364 6.11 6.33 17.63
CA GLU A 364 5.65 6.36 16.25
C GLU A 364 6.13 5.15 15.47
N VAL A 365 5.19 4.49 14.80
CA VAL A 365 5.47 3.36 13.91
C VAL A 365 4.87 3.62 12.54
N PHE A 366 5.71 3.48 11.53
CA PHE A 366 5.30 3.49 10.12
C PHE A 366 5.50 2.08 9.55
N LEU A 367 4.46 1.52 8.96
CA LEU A 367 4.47 0.17 8.40
C LEU A 367 3.89 0.18 6.97
N ALA A 368 4.79 0.05 5.99
CA ALA A 368 4.43 -0.14 4.59
C ALA A 368 4.74 -1.57 4.15
N VAL A 369 3.71 -2.28 3.67
CA VAL A 369 3.82 -3.70 3.33
C VAL A 369 3.53 -3.91 1.85
N VAL A 370 4.43 -4.61 1.17
CA VAL A 370 4.24 -5.11 -0.20
C VAL A 370 3.58 -6.49 -0.09
N PRO A 371 2.31 -6.66 -0.47
CA PRO A 371 1.69 -7.99 -0.46
C PRO A 371 2.31 -8.86 -1.55
N ASP A 372 2.59 -10.13 -1.22
CA ASP A 372 3.20 -11.05 -2.16
C ASP A 372 2.19 -11.52 -3.20
N TRP A 373 2.63 -11.59 -4.45
CA TRP A 373 1.88 -12.16 -5.57
C TRP A 373 2.39 -13.53 -5.97
N ARG A 374 3.62 -13.86 -5.57
CA ARG A 374 4.26 -15.13 -5.84
C ARG A 374 5.08 -15.58 -4.64
N THR A 375 5.38 -16.86 -4.62
CA THR A 375 6.42 -17.46 -3.78
C THR A 375 7.44 -18.12 -4.70
N VAL A 376 8.69 -18.18 -4.24
CA VAL A 376 9.79 -18.84 -4.96
C VAL A 376 10.42 -19.83 -4.01
N THR A 377 10.43 -21.09 -4.41
CA THR A 377 11.02 -22.20 -3.63
C THR A 377 12.17 -22.81 -4.42
N GLN A 378 13.29 -23.00 -3.73
CA GLN A 378 14.47 -23.64 -4.30
C GLN A 378 14.67 -25.03 -3.66
N TYR A 379 14.72 -26.06 -4.50
CA TYR A 379 15.00 -27.45 -4.13
C TYR A 379 16.29 -27.88 -4.83
N GLY A 380 17.43 -27.74 -4.16
CA GLY A 380 18.74 -28.01 -4.76
C GLY A 380 18.99 -27.11 -5.97
N SER A 381 19.11 -27.70 -7.16
CA SER A 381 19.31 -26.99 -8.44
C SER A 381 18.02 -26.60 -9.16
N GLN A 382 16.86 -27.06 -8.67
CA GLN A 382 15.55 -26.71 -9.20
C GLN A 382 14.96 -25.52 -8.44
N VAL A 383 14.39 -24.57 -9.19
CA VAL A 383 13.69 -23.42 -8.61
C VAL A 383 12.32 -23.32 -9.27
N GLU A 384 11.30 -23.31 -8.43
CA GLU A 384 9.91 -23.20 -8.83
C GLU A 384 9.30 -21.93 -8.25
N ASP A 385 8.33 -21.37 -8.96
CA ASP A 385 7.50 -20.30 -8.47
C ASP A 385 6.04 -20.73 -8.50
N ALA A 386 5.27 -20.22 -7.53
CA ALA A 386 3.84 -20.43 -7.44
C ALA A 386 3.16 -19.11 -7.10
N GLN A 387 1.95 -18.92 -7.61
CA GLN A 387 1.19 -17.72 -7.32
C GLN A 387 0.60 -17.79 -5.91
N VAL A 388 0.50 -16.65 -5.24
CA VAL A 388 -0.10 -16.51 -3.91
C VAL A 388 -1.19 -15.44 -3.97
N TYR A 389 -2.17 -15.53 -3.07
CA TYR A 389 -3.16 -14.46 -2.95
C TYR A 389 -2.58 -13.29 -2.16
N PRO A 390 -2.59 -12.06 -2.71
CA PRO A 390 -2.12 -10.88 -1.98
C PRO A 390 -2.82 -10.69 -0.63
N THR A 391 -4.09 -11.09 -0.51
CA THR A 391 -4.85 -11.01 0.74
C THR A 391 -4.35 -11.94 1.85
N ASP A 392 -3.50 -12.94 1.55
CA ASP A 392 -2.84 -13.75 2.57
C ASP A 392 -1.81 -12.95 3.40
N ALA A 393 -1.50 -11.71 2.99
CA ALA A 393 -0.76 -10.74 3.80
C ALA A 393 -1.57 -10.24 5.02
N ILE A 394 -2.90 -10.17 4.92
CA ILE A 394 -3.76 -9.55 5.93
C ILE A 394 -3.63 -10.22 7.30
N PRO A 395 -3.74 -11.56 7.45
CA PRO A 395 -3.59 -12.21 8.76
C PRO A 395 -2.22 -11.98 9.41
N LYS A 396 -1.16 -11.85 8.60
CA LYS A 396 0.20 -11.61 9.10
C LYS A 396 0.31 -10.21 9.69
N VAL A 397 -0.18 -9.20 8.95
CA VAL A 397 -0.20 -7.81 9.41
C VAL A 397 -1.14 -7.60 10.59
N PHE A 398 -2.34 -8.20 10.56
CA PHE A 398 -3.28 -8.17 11.68
C PHE A 398 -2.61 -8.69 12.95
N ARG A 399 -1.89 -9.81 12.87
CA ARG A 399 -1.16 -10.39 14.02
C ARG A 399 -0.09 -9.44 14.55
N LEU A 400 0.70 -8.83 13.67
CA LEU A 400 1.71 -7.85 14.04
C LEU A 400 1.10 -6.65 14.78
N LEU A 401 0.03 -6.07 14.21
CA LEU A 401 -0.65 -4.92 14.78
C LEU A 401 -1.37 -5.27 16.10
N ALA A 402 -2.09 -6.38 16.16
CA ALA A 402 -2.87 -6.77 17.34
C ALA A 402 -1.99 -7.24 18.51
N ASN A 403 -1.03 -8.13 18.22
CA ASN A 403 -0.34 -8.88 19.27
C ASN A 403 0.99 -8.25 19.69
N HIS A 404 1.54 -7.31 18.92
CA HIS A 404 2.86 -6.76 19.21
C HIS A 404 2.85 -5.23 19.30
N ILE A 405 2.44 -4.52 18.23
CA ILE A 405 2.44 -3.06 18.19
C ILE A 405 1.32 -2.49 19.07
N GLY A 406 0.10 -2.99 18.93
CA GLY A 406 -1.09 -2.51 19.65
C GLY A 406 -1.07 -2.73 21.16
N LYS A 407 -0.21 -3.63 21.65
CA LYS A 407 0.04 -3.84 23.08
C LYS A 407 0.89 -2.73 23.71
N GLN A 408 1.65 -1.98 22.91
CA GLN A 408 2.58 -0.99 23.45
C GLN A 408 1.83 0.30 23.78
N GLU A 409 1.75 0.65 25.07
CA GLU A 409 1.01 1.83 25.53
C GLU A 409 1.58 3.15 25.02
N ARG A 410 2.90 3.19 24.76
CA ARG A 410 3.61 4.40 24.33
C ARG A 410 3.50 4.66 22.82
N ILE A 411 3.12 3.68 22.02
CA ILE A 411 2.91 3.89 20.58
C ILE A 411 1.61 4.67 20.39
N LYS A 412 1.75 5.96 20.09
CA LYS A 412 0.65 6.92 19.95
C LYS A 412 0.31 7.22 18.50
N ARG A 413 1.28 7.10 17.60
CA ARG A 413 1.14 7.38 16.17
C ARG A 413 1.40 6.12 15.36
N LEU A 414 0.43 5.72 14.54
CA LEU A 414 0.55 4.56 13.66
C LEU A 414 0.20 4.97 12.23
N HIS A 415 1.12 4.74 11.31
CA HIS A 415 0.86 4.78 9.88
C HIS A 415 0.91 3.38 9.29
N PHE A 416 -0.09 3.03 8.48
CA PHE A 416 -0.12 1.78 7.74
C PHE A 416 -0.44 2.02 6.26
N GLU A 417 0.31 1.38 5.36
CA GLU A 417 0.02 1.41 3.94
C GLU A 417 0.27 0.07 3.22
N TRP A 418 -0.54 -0.22 2.21
CA TRP A 418 -0.24 -1.25 1.22
C TRP A 418 0.54 -0.66 0.04
N LEU A 419 1.67 -1.28 -0.27
CA LEU A 419 2.51 -0.96 -1.43
C LEU A 419 2.16 -1.85 -2.62
N CYS A 420 0.96 -1.65 -3.17
CA CYS A 420 0.49 -2.36 -4.37
C CYS A 420 -0.71 -1.64 -5.00
N GLY A 421 -0.84 -1.69 -6.32
CA GLY A 421 -2.06 -1.24 -7.01
C GLY A 421 -2.59 0.12 -6.54
N GLY A 422 -3.91 0.29 -6.66
CA GLY A 422 -4.58 1.53 -6.31
C GLY A 422 -4.31 2.66 -7.28
N GLU A 423 -4.80 3.84 -6.95
CA GLU A 423 -4.80 4.96 -7.89
C GLU A 423 -3.42 5.57 -8.11
N LEU A 424 -2.50 5.42 -7.14
CA LEU A 424 -1.14 5.94 -7.21
C LEU A 424 -0.14 4.94 -7.80
N ALA A 425 -0.54 3.69 -8.09
CA ALA A 425 0.33 2.75 -8.78
C ALA A 425 0.71 3.25 -10.18
N SER A 426 1.95 3.02 -10.56
CA SER A 426 2.43 3.23 -11.93
C SER A 426 1.92 2.14 -12.86
N GLY A 427 1.69 2.49 -14.13
CA GLY A 427 1.34 1.54 -15.17
C GLY A 427 -0.16 1.34 -15.34
N SER A 428 -0.57 1.10 -16.59
CA SER A 428 -1.97 0.96 -16.98
C SER A 428 -2.64 -0.30 -16.41
N GLN A 429 -1.86 -1.33 -16.10
CA GLN A 429 -2.32 -2.62 -15.60
C GLN A 429 -2.44 -2.68 -14.08
N GLN A 430 -1.84 -1.73 -13.36
CA GLN A 430 -1.97 -1.63 -11.90
C GLN A 430 -2.80 -0.45 -11.44
N ARG A 431 -2.71 0.69 -12.14
CA ARG A 431 -3.40 1.90 -11.72
C ARG A 431 -4.90 1.65 -11.64
N ASN A 432 -5.49 2.07 -10.52
CA ASN A 432 -6.90 1.87 -10.17
C ASN A 432 -7.34 0.40 -10.01
N LYS A 433 -6.42 -0.56 -9.95
CA LYS A 433 -6.71 -1.99 -9.74
C LYS A 433 -6.02 -2.50 -8.48
N HIS A 434 -6.38 -3.70 -8.03
CA HIS A 434 -5.66 -4.45 -6.98
C HIS A 434 -5.56 -3.76 -5.61
N VAL A 435 -6.58 -3.00 -5.20
CA VAL A 435 -6.63 -2.41 -3.84
C VAL A 435 -6.98 -3.51 -2.83
N LEU A 436 -6.20 -3.63 -1.75
CA LEU A 436 -6.45 -4.63 -0.69
C LEU A 436 -7.35 -4.10 0.42
N PRO A 437 -8.08 -4.99 1.13
CA PRO A 437 -8.74 -4.65 2.37
C PRO A 437 -7.75 -4.15 3.41
N ALA A 438 -8.18 -3.24 4.28
CA ALA A 438 -7.39 -2.85 5.44
C ALA A 438 -7.20 -4.01 6.43
N PRO A 439 -6.05 -4.14 7.11
CA PRO A 439 -5.72 -5.26 7.98
C PRO A 439 -6.36 -5.14 9.38
N PHE A 440 -7.62 -4.76 9.44
CA PHE A 440 -8.38 -4.55 10.67
C PHE A 440 -9.38 -5.65 10.97
N LEU A 441 -9.40 -6.72 10.16
CA LEU A 441 -10.22 -7.90 10.38
C LEU A 441 -9.35 -9.10 10.69
N LYS A 442 -9.63 -9.79 11.81
CA LYS A 442 -8.93 -11.01 12.22
C LYS A 442 -9.11 -12.11 11.17
N ASN A 443 -10.35 -12.30 10.74
CA ASN A 443 -10.69 -13.13 9.60
C ASN A 443 -11.17 -12.23 8.46
N TYR A 444 -10.22 -11.83 7.61
CA TYR A 444 -10.50 -10.99 6.44
C TYR A 444 -11.51 -11.59 5.46
N ARG A 445 -11.79 -12.90 5.50
CA ARG A 445 -12.81 -13.52 4.65
C ARG A 445 -14.23 -13.22 5.11
N LYS A 446 -14.38 -12.82 6.37
CA LYS A 446 -15.63 -12.30 6.94
C LYS A 446 -15.65 -10.78 6.86
N ILE A 447 -15.56 -10.24 5.64
CA ILE A 447 -15.47 -8.79 5.34
C ILE A 447 -16.65 -7.96 5.87
N VAL A 448 -17.75 -8.60 6.24
CA VAL A 448 -18.95 -7.96 6.80
C VAL A 448 -19.12 -8.17 8.31
N ASP A 449 -18.31 -9.01 8.94
CA ASP A 449 -18.43 -9.34 10.36
C ASP A 449 -17.81 -8.22 11.22
N SER A 450 -18.68 -7.37 11.77
CA SER A 450 -18.32 -6.21 12.61
C SER A 450 -18.18 -6.53 14.10
N ARG A 451 -18.31 -7.81 14.49
CA ARG A 451 -18.26 -8.18 15.91
C ARG A 451 -16.88 -7.89 16.52
N PRO A 452 -16.81 -7.45 17.79
CA PRO A 452 -15.56 -7.05 18.44
C PRO A 452 -14.42 -8.10 18.35
N GLU A 453 -14.73 -9.39 18.34
CA GLU A 453 -13.75 -10.48 18.27
C GLU A 453 -13.03 -10.56 16.91
N ASN A 454 -13.66 -10.01 15.87
CA ASN A 454 -13.12 -9.95 14.53
C ASN A 454 -12.43 -8.60 14.22
N LEU A 455 -12.62 -7.57 15.05
CA LEU A 455 -12.07 -6.23 14.80
C LEU A 455 -10.70 -6.01 15.47
N LEU A 456 -9.83 -5.28 14.78
CA LEU A 456 -8.62 -4.72 15.37
C LEU A 456 -8.95 -3.37 16.01
N ILE A 457 -8.94 -3.31 17.35
CA ILE A 457 -9.05 -2.05 18.09
C ILE A 457 -7.71 -1.76 18.75
N LEU A 458 -7.12 -0.59 18.43
CA LEU A 458 -5.84 -0.16 18.96
C LEU A 458 -6.06 0.87 20.08
N PRO A 459 -6.09 0.47 21.36
CA PRO A 459 -6.62 1.30 22.44
C PRO A 459 -5.72 2.48 22.82
N HIS A 460 -4.45 2.48 22.44
CA HIS A 460 -3.47 3.51 22.80
C HIS A 460 -3.15 4.49 21.67
N VAL A 461 -3.58 4.19 20.44
CA VAL A 461 -3.25 4.96 19.25
C VAL A 461 -4.12 6.21 19.17
N THR A 462 -3.47 7.36 19.21
CA THR A 462 -4.10 8.69 19.18
C THR A 462 -4.15 9.27 17.77
N HIS A 463 -3.18 8.94 16.93
CA HIS A 463 -3.12 9.37 15.53
C HIS A 463 -2.98 8.14 14.64
N LEU A 464 -3.99 7.91 13.81
CA LEU A 464 -4.01 6.80 12.86
C LEU A 464 -3.96 7.37 11.44
N SER A 465 -3.01 6.89 10.64
CA SER A 465 -2.89 7.23 9.22
C SER A 465 -2.97 5.94 8.41
N LEU A 466 -3.95 5.85 7.51
CA LEU A 466 -4.16 4.69 6.63
C LEU A 466 -4.02 5.12 5.19
N LYS A 467 -3.30 4.32 4.40
CA LYS A 467 -3.11 4.58 2.98
C LYS A 467 -3.32 3.35 2.11
N ASN A 468 -3.97 3.57 0.97
CA ASN A 468 -4.15 2.59 -0.10
C ASN A 468 -4.81 1.27 0.34
N CYS A 469 -5.94 1.38 1.04
CA CYS A 469 -6.73 0.23 1.46
C CYS A 469 -8.23 0.49 1.26
N TRP A 470 -9.04 -0.57 1.32
CA TRP A 470 -10.49 -0.44 1.33
C TRP A 470 -11.15 -1.06 2.56
N PHE A 471 -12.36 -0.61 2.87
CA PHE A 471 -13.20 -1.15 3.94
C PHE A 471 -14.64 -1.38 3.48
N THR A 472 -15.31 -2.33 4.12
CA THR A 472 -16.78 -2.34 4.12
C THR A 472 -17.29 -1.19 5.00
N PRO A 473 -18.27 -0.38 4.54
CA PRO A 473 -18.68 0.84 5.21
C PRO A 473 -19.00 0.73 6.71
N HIS A 474 -19.78 -0.27 7.12
CA HIS A 474 -20.20 -0.44 8.51
C HIS A 474 -19.06 -0.93 9.41
N VAL A 475 -18.17 -1.78 8.89
CA VAL A 475 -16.95 -2.22 9.59
C VAL A 475 -16.02 -1.03 9.84
N PHE A 476 -15.82 -0.18 8.83
CA PHE A 476 -15.03 1.05 8.97
C PHE A 476 -15.58 1.95 10.08
N TYR A 477 -16.89 2.24 10.03
CA TYR A 477 -17.56 3.06 11.02
C TYR A 477 -17.36 2.52 12.44
N ARG A 478 -17.57 1.21 12.64
CA ARG A 478 -17.44 0.55 13.95
C ARG A 478 -16.03 0.68 14.50
N ILE A 479 -15.00 0.37 13.70
CA ILE A 479 -13.59 0.46 14.12
C ILE A 479 -13.25 1.89 14.56
N VAL A 480 -13.55 2.88 13.71
CA VAL A 480 -13.18 4.28 13.98
C VAL A 480 -13.92 4.81 15.20
N ARG A 481 -15.22 4.52 15.34
CA ARG A 481 -16.01 4.90 16.51
C ARG A 481 -15.44 4.31 17.79
N GLU A 482 -15.17 3.00 17.82
CA GLU A 482 -14.62 2.33 19.01
C GLU A 482 -13.23 2.85 19.39
N MET A 483 -12.38 3.16 18.41
CA MET A 483 -11.09 3.79 18.66
C MET A 483 -11.23 5.23 19.16
N ALA A 484 -12.16 6.02 18.61
CA ALA A 484 -12.44 7.41 18.99
C ALA A 484 -13.08 7.54 20.38
N LEU A 485 -13.86 6.55 20.81
CA LEU A 485 -14.33 6.47 22.21
C LEU A 485 -13.17 6.24 23.19
N LYS A 486 -12.12 5.55 22.76
CA LYS A 486 -10.98 5.20 23.61
C LYS A 486 -9.89 6.27 23.63
N SER A 487 -9.19 6.48 22.51
CA SER A 487 -8.00 7.35 22.47
C SER A 487 -7.73 8.04 21.14
N LEU A 488 -8.43 7.69 20.06
CA LEU A 488 -8.17 8.26 18.74
C LEU A 488 -8.63 9.73 18.67
N VAL A 489 -7.67 10.61 18.36
CA VAL A 489 -7.84 12.07 18.25
C VAL A 489 -7.76 12.53 16.80
N SER A 490 -6.88 11.93 16.00
CA SER A 490 -6.68 12.30 14.59
C SER A 490 -6.71 11.07 13.69
N LEU A 491 -7.54 11.13 12.64
CA LEU A 491 -7.58 10.13 11.58
C LEU A 491 -7.19 10.77 10.24
N GLU A 492 -6.19 10.19 9.58
CA GLU A 492 -5.76 10.57 8.24
C GLU A 492 -5.97 9.39 7.28
N LEU A 493 -6.68 9.63 6.19
CA LEU A 493 -6.96 8.63 5.16
C LEU A 493 -6.42 9.13 3.82
N VAL A 494 -5.55 8.33 3.19
CA VAL A 494 -4.94 8.65 1.91
C VAL A 494 -5.28 7.54 0.91
N THR A 495 -5.97 7.86 -0.17
CA THR A 495 -6.42 6.90 -1.19
C THR A 495 -7.26 5.73 -0.62
N VAL A 496 -7.93 5.94 0.52
CA VAL A 496 -8.77 4.95 1.18
C VAL A 496 -10.16 4.94 0.56
N SER A 497 -10.71 3.75 0.34
CA SER A 497 -11.99 3.59 -0.35
C SER A 497 -13.00 2.75 0.43
N LEU A 498 -14.29 3.00 0.19
CA LEU A 498 -15.38 2.17 0.70
C LEU A 498 -15.92 1.25 -0.40
N SER A 499 -16.28 0.02 -0.02
CA SER A 499 -17.04 -0.88 -0.89
C SER A 499 -18.53 -0.56 -0.87
N GLY A 500 -19.33 -1.34 -1.61
CA GLY A 500 -20.78 -1.34 -1.45
C GLY A 500 -21.23 -1.82 -0.07
N PRO A 501 -22.51 -1.61 0.29
CA PRO A 501 -23.08 -2.19 1.49
C PRO A 501 -23.13 -3.73 1.40
N PRO A 502 -23.19 -4.43 2.54
CA PRO A 502 -23.42 -5.87 2.60
C PRO A 502 -24.69 -6.31 1.86
N ILE A 503 -24.67 -7.52 1.27
CA ILE A 503 -25.84 -8.13 0.61
C ILE A 503 -26.67 -8.91 1.65
N GLU A 504 -27.99 -8.76 1.60
CA GLU A 504 -28.95 -9.56 2.37
C GLU A 504 -29.05 -10.98 1.79
N ARG A 505 -28.80 -12.01 2.60
CA ARG A 505 -29.12 -13.40 2.22
C ARG A 505 -30.61 -13.62 2.46
N SER A 506 -31.46 -13.44 1.45
CA SER A 506 -32.84 -13.90 1.56
C SER A 506 -32.85 -15.44 1.68
N ASN A 507 -33.45 -15.98 2.75
CA ASN A 507 -33.66 -17.42 2.88
C ASN A 507 -34.52 -17.93 1.72
N GLY A 508 -33.99 -18.84 0.90
CA GLY A 508 -34.76 -19.44 -0.19
C GLY A 508 -33.99 -20.44 -1.06
N GLY A 509 -33.84 -21.67 -0.57
CA GLY A 509 -33.84 -22.89 -1.41
C GLY A 509 -32.54 -23.30 -2.11
N ASN A 510 -32.14 -24.55 -1.86
CA ASN A 510 -31.19 -25.34 -2.65
C ASN A 510 -31.12 -24.95 -4.14
N GLN A 511 -29.99 -24.40 -4.58
CA GLN A 511 -29.53 -24.59 -5.95
C GLN A 511 -28.31 -25.50 -5.94
N ASN A 512 -28.60 -26.81 -5.94
CA ASN A 512 -27.66 -27.81 -6.40
C ASN A 512 -27.25 -27.50 -7.84
N GLY A 513 -25.98 -27.71 -8.15
CA GLY A 513 -25.39 -27.38 -9.43
C GLY A 513 -26.11 -28.00 -10.62
N THR A 514 -26.59 -27.13 -11.50
CA THR A 514 -26.68 -27.37 -12.94
C THR A 514 -26.27 -26.09 -13.63
N ASN A 515 -25.53 -26.21 -14.74
CA ASN A 515 -25.14 -25.08 -15.58
C ASN A 515 -26.40 -24.30 -15.99
N GLY A 516 -26.54 -23.09 -15.48
CA GLY A 516 -27.72 -22.24 -15.66
C GLY A 516 -27.30 -20.78 -15.77
N THR A 517 -27.95 -20.11 -16.69
CA THR A 517 -27.86 -18.70 -17.07
C THR A 517 -27.87 -17.72 -15.88
N PRO A 518 -27.23 -16.54 -16.00
CA PRO A 518 -27.18 -15.56 -14.92
C PRO A 518 -28.51 -14.80 -14.83
N ASP A 519 -29.54 -15.42 -14.25
CA ASP A 519 -30.82 -14.78 -13.97
C ASP A 519 -31.26 -15.09 -12.52
N HIS A 520 -30.78 -14.27 -11.60
CA HIS A 520 -31.64 -13.67 -10.58
C HIS A 520 -31.14 -12.25 -10.31
N VAL A 521 -31.40 -11.44 -11.33
CA VAL A 521 -31.52 -9.99 -11.25
C VAL A 521 -32.48 -9.68 -10.11
N GLN A 522 -32.00 -9.04 -9.03
CA GLN A 522 -32.84 -8.14 -8.24
C GLN A 522 -33.49 -7.24 -9.28
N THR A 523 -34.82 -7.32 -9.42
CA THR A 523 -35.56 -6.47 -10.35
C THR A 523 -35.01 -5.06 -10.23
N PRO A 524 -34.51 -4.46 -11.32
CA PRO A 524 -34.02 -3.09 -11.25
C PRO A 524 -35.19 -2.28 -10.73
N ALA A 525 -34.98 -1.52 -9.65
CA ALA A 525 -35.89 -0.43 -9.36
C ALA A 525 -36.07 0.33 -10.69
N PRO A 526 -37.30 0.65 -11.11
CA PRO A 526 -37.52 1.29 -12.40
C PRO A 526 -36.58 2.51 -12.50
N PRO A 527 -35.90 2.71 -13.66
CA PRO A 527 -34.98 3.81 -13.82
C PRO A 527 -35.68 5.09 -13.40
N MET A 528 -35.16 5.75 -12.36
CA MET A 528 -35.78 6.97 -11.84
C MET A 528 -35.74 8.04 -12.92
N ASP A 529 -36.88 8.70 -13.14
CA ASP A 529 -36.97 9.87 -14.00
C ASP A 529 -35.90 10.90 -13.57
N PRO A 530 -35.05 11.41 -14.48
CA PRO A 530 -34.11 12.48 -14.22
C PRO A 530 -34.73 13.70 -13.52
N ALA A 531 -36.02 13.99 -13.74
CA ALA A 531 -36.74 15.04 -13.03
C ALA A 531 -37.04 14.67 -11.56
N ALA A 532 -37.29 13.40 -11.25
CA ALA A 532 -37.48 12.90 -9.89
C ALA A 532 -36.17 12.89 -9.08
N ILE A 533 -35.03 12.64 -9.74
CA ILE A 533 -33.69 12.79 -9.14
C ILE A 533 -33.45 14.25 -8.75
N ARG A 534 -33.69 15.20 -9.66
CA ARG A 534 -33.59 16.65 -9.39
C ARG A 534 -34.54 17.13 -8.30
N HIS A 535 -35.74 16.56 -8.22
CA HIS A 535 -36.71 16.87 -7.17
C HIS A 535 -36.28 16.29 -5.80
N ARG A 536 -35.77 15.04 -5.74
CA ARG A 536 -35.24 14.43 -4.51
C ARG A 536 -33.97 15.12 -4.00
N LEU A 537 -33.12 15.62 -4.90
CA LEU A 537 -31.97 16.46 -4.57
C LEU A 537 -32.39 17.78 -3.88
N ARG A 538 -33.53 18.36 -4.29
CA ARG A 538 -34.05 19.62 -3.74
C ARG A 538 -34.83 19.48 -2.42
N THR A 539 -35.34 18.29 -2.08
CA THR A 539 -36.29 18.14 -0.96
C THR A 539 -35.75 17.46 0.30
N ALA A 540 -34.55 16.86 0.26
CA ALA A 540 -33.82 16.41 1.45
C ALA A 540 -32.34 16.16 1.11
N PRO A 541 -31.38 16.90 1.68
CA PRO A 541 -29.95 16.69 1.49
C PRO A 541 -29.44 15.52 2.35
N GLN A 542 -30.18 14.41 2.39
CA GLN A 542 -29.77 13.23 3.15
C GLN A 542 -28.78 12.42 2.31
N PRO A 543 -27.58 12.12 2.85
CA PRO A 543 -26.64 11.24 2.19
C PRO A 543 -27.22 9.83 2.04
N CYS A 544 -26.70 9.07 1.08
CA CYS A 544 -27.06 7.66 0.98
C CYS A 544 -26.59 6.91 2.24
N LYS A 545 -27.37 5.94 2.71
CA LYS A 545 -26.99 5.14 3.89
C LYS A 545 -25.64 4.49 3.67
N LEU A 546 -24.78 4.58 4.68
CA LEU A 546 -23.40 4.06 4.68
C LEU A 546 -22.51 4.61 3.55
N SER A 547 -22.88 5.75 2.94
CA SER A 547 -21.99 6.50 2.07
C SER A 547 -20.93 7.25 2.88
N TRP A 548 -19.91 7.78 2.22
CA TRP A 548 -18.94 8.68 2.84
C TRP A 548 -19.63 9.86 3.51
N GLY A 549 -20.59 10.52 2.83
CA GLY A 549 -21.36 11.62 3.40
C GLY A 549 -22.04 11.23 4.71
N HIS A 550 -22.65 10.05 4.77
CA HIS A 550 -23.30 9.54 5.98
C HIS A 550 -22.28 9.21 7.08
N ILE A 551 -21.23 8.45 6.78
CA ILE A 551 -20.22 8.03 7.76
C ILE A 551 -19.48 9.24 8.34
N ILE A 552 -19.12 10.21 7.50
CA ILE A 552 -18.45 11.43 7.94
C ILE A 552 -19.38 12.23 8.84
N ASP A 553 -20.66 12.36 8.52
CA ASP A 553 -21.62 13.08 9.37
C ASP A 553 -21.75 12.45 10.77
N MET A 554 -21.66 11.12 10.84
CA MET A 554 -21.73 10.38 12.09
C MET A 554 -20.44 10.43 12.93
N LEU A 555 -19.28 10.68 12.30
CA LEU A 555 -17.97 10.70 12.97
C LEU A 555 -17.40 12.12 13.13
N THR A 556 -17.96 13.12 12.45
CA THR A 556 -17.36 14.44 12.31
C THR A 556 -17.13 15.11 13.67
N PRO A 557 -15.91 15.61 13.95
CA PRO A 557 -15.63 16.46 15.11
C PRO A 557 -16.14 17.90 14.92
N GLY A 558 -16.53 18.26 13.69
CA GLY A 558 -17.12 19.54 13.33
C GLY A 558 -18.65 19.51 13.29
N GLY A 559 -19.22 20.45 12.54
CA GLY A 559 -20.67 20.56 12.34
C GLY A 559 -21.24 19.40 11.51
N THR A 560 -22.48 19.05 11.78
CA THR A 560 -23.22 18.01 11.03
C THR A 560 -23.93 18.59 9.79
N ILE A 561 -24.33 17.73 8.84
CA ILE A 561 -25.12 18.08 7.65
C ILE A 561 -26.37 18.85 8.07
N ARG A 562 -27.07 18.38 9.10
CA ARG A 562 -28.30 19.02 9.57
C ARG A 562 -28.07 20.37 10.24
N GLU A 563 -26.98 20.53 10.98
CA GLU A 563 -26.62 21.83 11.54
C GLU A 563 -26.34 22.84 10.43
N TYR A 564 -25.60 22.44 9.38
CA TYR A 564 -25.36 23.28 8.22
C TYR A 564 -26.65 23.70 7.51
N LEU A 565 -27.58 22.76 7.31
CA LEU A 565 -28.87 23.06 6.68
C LEU A 565 -29.72 24.01 7.51
N HIS A 566 -29.77 23.80 8.82
CA HIS A 566 -30.48 24.70 9.72
C HIS A 566 -29.92 26.12 9.68
N GLU A 567 -28.59 26.28 9.71
CA GLU A 567 -27.94 27.60 9.64
C GLU A 567 -28.18 28.30 8.29
N LYS A 568 -28.11 27.56 7.20
CA LYS A 568 -28.21 28.11 5.84
C LYS A 568 -29.65 28.46 5.45
N ASP A 569 -30.59 27.56 5.72
CA ASP A 569 -31.96 27.69 5.26
C ASP A 569 -32.82 28.49 6.26
N ARG A 570 -32.29 28.82 7.45
CA ARG A 570 -33.03 29.39 8.59
C ARG A 570 -34.35 28.65 8.84
N ASP A 571 -34.33 27.34 8.61
CA ASP A 571 -35.53 26.52 8.67
C ASP A 571 -35.81 26.17 10.14
N GLU A 572 -36.73 26.93 10.73
CA GLU A 572 -37.20 26.79 12.11
C GLU A 572 -37.77 25.39 12.41
N TYR A 573 -38.13 24.62 11.37
CA TYR A 573 -38.67 23.26 11.48
C TYR A 573 -37.61 22.15 11.40
N THR A 574 -36.37 22.45 10.98
CA THR A 574 -35.29 21.46 10.89
C THR A 574 -34.55 21.37 12.23
N LYS A 575 -34.97 20.43 13.09
CA LYS A 575 -34.33 20.23 14.40
C LYS A 575 -32.87 19.75 14.24
N PRO A 576 -31.88 20.36 14.94
CA PRO A 576 -30.50 19.89 14.94
C PRO A 576 -30.41 18.45 15.49
N LEU A 577 -29.39 17.72 15.05
CA LEU A 577 -29.19 16.33 15.47
C LEU A 577 -28.90 16.25 16.96
N ARG A 578 -29.62 15.37 17.66
CA ARG A 578 -29.47 15.14 19.11
C ARG A 578 -28.44 14.05 19.40
N LEU A 579 -27.23 14.17 18.85
CA LEU A 579 -26.16 13.21 19.07
C LEU A 579 -25.26 13.66 20.23
N LYS A 580 -25.16 12.85 21.29
CA LYS A 580 -24.05 12.99 22.24
C LYS A 580 -22.77 12.49 21.55
N LYS A 581 -21.93 13.41 21.08
CA LYS A 581 -20.63 13.03 20.52
C LYS A 581 -19.61 12.91 21.67
N GLU A 582 -19.63 11.78 22.38
CA GLU A 582 -18.60 11.43 23.37
C GLU A 582 -17.29 10.93 22.71
N LEU A 583 -16.98 11.41 21.50
CA LEU A 583 -15.80 11.00 20.75
C LEU A 583 -14.64 11.95 21.06
N LYS A 584 -13.43 11.40 21.21
CA LYS A 584 -12.18 12.17 21.39
C LYS A 584 -11.60 12.69 20.09
N LEU A 585 -12.29 12.45 18.98
CA LEU A 585 -11.83 12.83 17.65
C LEU A 585 -11.85 14.36 17.52
N GLU A 586 -10.73 14.93 17.07
CA GLU A 586 -10.55 16.35 16.83
C GLU A 586 -10.24 16.66 15.36
N LYS A 587 -9.71 15.68 14.62
CA LYS A 587 -9.29 15.85 13.23
C LYS A 587 -9.63 14.64 12.36
N LEU A 588 -10.26 14.93 11.21
CA LEU A 588 -10.44 14.00 10.09
C LEU A 588 -9.79 14.60 8.85
N SER A 589 -8.82 13.90 8.26
CA SER A 589 -8.15 14.32 7.03
C SER A 589 -8.33 13.27 5.94
N PHE A 590 -8.81 13.70 4.78
CA PHE A 590 -9.04 12.86 3.61
C PHE A 590 -8.20 13.37 2.46
N LYS A 591 -7.43 12.48 1.84
CA LYS A 591 -6.66 12.77 0.63
C LYS A 591 -6.98 11.73 -0.42
N SER A 592 -7.72 12.13 -1.45
CA SER A 592 -8.10 11.29 -2.59
C SER A 592 -8.91 10.03 -2.20
N CYS A 593 -9.84 10.17 -1.26
CA CYS A 593 -10.73 9.09 -0.85
C CYS A 593 -11.88 8.89 -1.84
N GLY A 594 -12.50 7.69 -1.87
CA GLY A 594 -13.63 7.41 -2.77
C GLY A 594 -14.19 6.00 -2.63
N TYR A 595 -14.65 5.40 -3.73
CA TYR A 595 -15.29 4.08 -3.71
C TYR A 595 -14.53 3.03 -4.52
N VAL A 596 -14.74 1.76 -4.19
CA VAL A 596 -14.20 0.62 -4.93
C VAL A 596 -15.27 -0.41 -5.30
N GLU A 597 -15.08 -1.07 -6.43
CA GLU A 597 -15.81 -2.24 -6.90
C GLU A 597 -15.05 -3.49 -6.42
N VAL A 598 -15.71 -4.31 -5.60
CA VAL A 598 -15.14 -5.55 -5.07
C VAL A 598 -15.72 -6.74 -5.86
N PRO A 599 -14.89 -7.61 -6.46
CA PRO A 599 -15.38 -8.75 -7.24
C PRO A 599 -16.21 -9.76 -6.43
N ASP A 600 -16.07 -9.81 -5.10
CA ASP A 600 -16.83 -10.73 -4.24
C ASP A 600 -18.29 -10.33 -4.05
N GLY A 601 -19.13 -10.67 -5.02
CA GLY A 601 -20.59 -10.49 -4.96
C GLY A 601 -21.34 -11.43 -4.00
N ARG A 602 -20.66 -12.24 -3.18
CA ARG A 602 -21.33 -13.17 -2.24
C ARG A 602 -21.68 -12.53 -0.90
N LEU A 603 -20.98 -11.47 -0.52
CA LEU A 603 -21.07 -10.83 0.79
C LEU A 603 -21.30 -9.32 0.70
N ILE A 604 -20.78 -8.68 -0.33
CA ILE A 604 -20.83 -7.22 -0.53
C ILE A 604 -21.45 -6.93 -1.89
N ALA A 605 -22.26 -5.87 -1.97
CA ALA A 605 -22.76 -5.37 -3.24
C ALA A 605 -21.57 -5.01 -4.14
N HIS A 606 -21.48 -5.68 -5.29
CA HIS A 606 -20.43 -5.43 -6.28
C HIS A 606 -20.37 -3.94 -6.67
N TRP A 607 -21.53 -3.28 -6.69
CA TRP A 607 -21.70 -1.87 -7.01
C TRP A 607 -22.23 -1.07 -5.81
N PRO A 608 -21.55 0.03 -5.40
CA PRO A 608 -21.90 0.77 -4.18
C PRO A 608 -23.05 1.78 -4.35
N PHE A 609 -23.55 2.02 -5.56
CA PHE A 609 -24.53 3.09 -5.84
C PHE A 609 -25.88 2.51 -6.28
N PRO A 610 -26.83 2.27 -5.35
CA PRO A 610 -28.16 1.79 -5.70
C PRO A 610 -28.89 2.78 -6.62
N GLY A 611 -29.49 2.27 -7.69
CA GLY A 611 -30.28 3.08 -8.64
C GLY A 611 -29.45 3.88 -9.65
N TYR A 612 -28.14 3.70 -9.69
CA TYR A 612 -27.26 4.25 -10.73
C TYR A 612 -26.65 3.14 -11.56
N THR A 613 -26.62 3.31 -12.87
CA THR A 613 -25.90 2.42 -13.78
C THR A 613 -24.40 2.76 -13.81
N LYS A 614 -23.57 1.80 -14.25
CA LYS A 614 -22.12 2.01 -14.35
C LYS A 614 -21.78 3.15 -15.32
N ASP A 615 -22.48 3.23 -16.44
CA ASP A 615 -22.27 4.25 -17.48
C ASP A 615 -22.69 5.66 -17.05
N GLU A 616 -23.60 5.79 -16.08
CA GLU A 616 -23.99 7.08 -15.51
C GLU A 616 -22.90 7.69 -14.62
N ILE A 617 -22.13 6.83 -13.95
CA ILE A 617 -21.12 7.25 -12.96
C ILE A 617 -19.71 7.28 -13.57
N GLU A 618 -19.34 6.19 -14.23
CA GLU A 618 -18.07 6.04 -14.93
C GLU A 618 -18.30 6.36 -16.41
N PRO A 619 -17.63 7.38 -16.99
CA PRO A 619 -17.72 7.57 -18.43
C PRO A 619 -17.18 6.31 -19.12
N PRO A 620 -17.73 5.92 -20.29
CA PRO A 620 -17.20 4.80 -21.03
C PRO A 620 -15.71 4.99 -21.24
N VAL A 621 -14.91 4.04 -20.75
CA VAL A 621 -13.45 4.08 -20.88
C VAL A 621 -13.14 3.92 -22.36
N ILE A 622 -12.95 5.05 -23.04
CA ILE A 622 -12.40 5.04 -24.40
C ILE A 622 -10.93 4.68 -24.22
N ILE A 623 -10.61 3.38 -24.26
CA ILE A 623 -9.25 2.85 -24.40
C ILE A 623 -8.77 3.24 -25.81
N ARG A 624 -8.53 4.52 -26.03
CA ARG A 624 -7.63 4.97 -27.09
C ARG A 624 -6.28 5.05 -26.41
N ALA A 625 -5.46 4.05 -26.70
CA ALA A 625 -4.01 4.03 -26.57
C ALA A 625 -3.44 5.43 -26.82
N ALA A 626 -3.30 6.23 -25.76
CA ALA A 626 -2.69 7.53 -25.85
C ALA A 626 -1.21 7.33 -25.57
N GLY A 627 -0.39 7.36 -26.63
CA GLY A 627 1.06 7.54 -26.54
C GLY A 627 1.88 6.27 -26.26
N HIS A 628 2.59 5.81 -27.29
CA HIS A 628 3.86 5.08 -27.27
C HIS A 628 3.99 3.67 -26.64
N SER A 629 2.98 3.09 -25.97
CA SER A 629 3.05 1.65 -25.57
C SER A 629 1.72 0.88 -25.66
N GLY A 630 0.70 1.47 -26.28
CA GLY A 630 -0.71 1.00 -26.29
C GLY A 630 -1.05 -0.23 -27.14
N CYS A 631 -0.25 -1.28 -27.06
CA CYS A 631 -0.71 -2.61 -27.45
C CYS A 631 -1.57 -3.19 -26.31
N PRO A 632 -2.83 -3.61 -26.55
CA PRO A 632 -3.65 -4.35 -25.57
C PRO A 632 -2.97 -5.63 -25.05
N CYS A 633 -1.90 -6.07 -25.72
CA CYS A 633 -1.17 -7.27 -25.39
C CYS A 633 -0.32 -7.25 -24.13
N VAL A 634 -0.04 -6.07 -23.55
CA VAL A 634 0.79 -5.96 -22.34
C VAL A 634 0.21 -6.78 -21.20
N GLU A 635 -1.13 -6.78 -21.06
CA GLU A 635 -1.87 -7.56 -20.05
C GLU A 635 -1.52 -9.06 -20.04
N PHE A 636 -1.16 -9.65 -21.19
CA PHE A 636 -0.81 -11.08 -21.27
C PHE A 636 0.50 -11.46 -20.58
N PHE A 637 1.38 -10.48 -20.38
CA PHE A 637 2.68 -10.66 -19.74
C PHE A 637 2.68 -10.26 -18.26
N MET A 638 1.66 -9.52 -17.83
CA MET A 638 1.52 -9.02 -16.46
C MET A 638 0.97 -10.09 -15.51
N GLN A 639 1.30 -9.96 -14.24
CA GLN A 639 0.74 -10.83 -13.19
C GLN A 639 -0.78 -10.69 -13.12
N VAL A 640 -1.47 -11.83 -13.13
CA VAL A 640 -2.93 -11.92 -12.97
C VAL A 640 -3.23 -12.45 -11.58
N SER A 641 -4.30 -12.01 -10.93
CA SER A 641 -4.76 -12.59 -9.66
C SER A 641 -6.23 -13.00 -9.71
N THR A 642 -6.53 -14.17 -9.14
CA THR A 642 -7.90 -14.69 -8.95
C THR A 642 -8.45 -14.41 -7.55
N ASP A 643 -7.79 -13.54 -6.79
CA ASP A 643 -8.22 -13.11 -5.46
C ASP A 643 -9.51 -12.26 -5.55
N PRO A 644 -10.63 -12.69 -4.94
CA PRO A 644 -11.91 -11.98 -5.07
C PRO A 644 -11.99 -10.68 -4.26
N HIS A 645 -11.06 -10.43 -3.33
CA HIS A 645 -11.08 -9.22 -2.49
C HIS A 645 -10.14 -8.12 -2.99
N LEU A 646 -9.47 -8.34 -4.12
CA LEU A 646 -8.72 -7.29 -4.81
C LEU A 646 -9.71 -6.36 -5.53
N ALA A 647 -9.87 -5.16 -4.98
CA ALA A 647 -10.86 -4.22 -5.45
C ALA A 647 -10.31 -3.32 -6.57
N ARG A 648 -11.21 -2.81 -7.40
CA ARG A 648 -10.93 -1.80 -8.43
C ARG A 648 -11.48 -0.45 -7.98
N VAL A 649 -10.72 0.60 -8.15
CA VAL A 649 -11.17 1.98 -7.90
C VAL A 649 -12.28 2.35 -8.88
N ILE A 650 -13.37 2.93 -8.36
CA ILE A 650 -14.46 3.47 -9.17
C ILE A 650 -14.13 4.94 -9.51
N GLN A 651 -14.09 5.26 -10.79
CA GLN A 651 -13.66 6.56 -11.32
C GLN A 651 -14.85 7.53 -11.48
N GLY A 652 -15.71 7.58 -10.47
CA GLY A 652 -16.91 8.41 -10.46
C GLY A 652 -17.64 8.34 -9.12
N MET A 653 -18.55 9.30 -8.90
CA MET A 653 -19.38 9.39 -7.72
C MET A 653 -20.75 9.98 -8.11
N PRO A 654 -21.86 9.56 -7.48
CA PRO A 654 -23.16 10.18 -7.72
C PRO A 654 -23.14 11.69 -7.41
N GLU A 655 -23.80 12.49 -8.26
CA GLU A 655 -23.87 13.95 -8.13
C GLU A 655 -24.36 14.39 -6.74
N ARG A 656 -25.32 13.65 -6.17
CA ARG A 656 -25.82 13.88 -4.80
C ARG A 656 -24.72 13.83 -3.74
N GLU A 657 -23.87 12.81 -3.81
CA GLU A 657 -22.81 12.59 -2.84
C GLU A 657 -21.71 13.65 -3.03
N GLU A 658 -21.36 13.95 -4.27
CA GLU A 658 -20.41 15.02 -4.62
C GLU A 658 -20.88 16.39 -4.12
N GLU A 659 -22.16 16.70 -4.26
CA GLU A 659 -22.76 17.95 -3.78
C GLU A 659 -22.71 18.05 -2.24
N ILE A 660 -23.00 16.97 -1.51
CA ILE A 660 -22.94 16.95 -0.04
C ILE A 660 -21.50 17.17 0.42
N LEU A 661 -20.55 16.39 -0.10
CA LEU A 661 -19.14 16.45 0.30
C LEU A 661 -18.51 17.83 -0.02
N SER A 662 -18.87 18.42 -1.16
CA SER A 662 -18.35 19.73 -1.55
C SER A 662 -19.02 20.89 -0.81
N ARG A 663 -20.35 20.93 -0.73
CA ARG A 663 -21.09 22.09 -0.19
C ARG A 663 -21.16 22.12 1.33
N VAL A 664 -21.28 20.95 1.96
CA VAL A 664 -21.39 20.85 3.42
C VAL A 664 -20.02 20.80 4.07
N PHE A 665 -19.16 19.89 3.62
CA PHE A 665 -17.86 19.65 4.24
C PHE A 665 -16.70 20.43 3.59
N GLY A 666 -16.96 21.14 2.48
CA GLY A 666 -15.94 21.96 1.81
C GLY A 666 -14.87 21.16 1.08
N PHE A 667 -15.14 19.90 0.73
CA PHE A 667 -14.16 19.04 0.07
C PHE A 667 -13.96 19.40 -1.40
N ARG A 668 -12.75 19.14 -1.89
CA ARG A 668 -12.34 19.31 -3.29
C ARG A 668 -12.31 17.96 -3.99
N PHE A 669 -12.58 17.96 -5.30
CA PHE A 669 -12.60 16.75 -6.11
C PHE A 669 -11.47 16.74 -7.14
N GLY A 670 -10.94 15.55 -7.42
CA GLY A 670 -9.81 15.37 -8.35
C GLY A 670 -8.44 15.48 -7.69
N TRP A 671 -7.40 15.33 -8.51
CA TRP A 671 -5.99 15.39 -8.07
C TRP A 671 -5.37 16.78 -8.15
N GLU A 672 -6.00 17.72 -8.85
CA GLU A 672 -5.49 19.08 -9.03
C GLU A 672 -5.31 19.78 -7.68
N GLY A 673 -4.10 20.28 -7.41
CA GLY A 673 -3.74 20.90 -6.13
C GLY A 673 -3.55 19.94 -4.96
N ILE A 674 -3.67 18.62 -5.18
CA ILE A 674 -3.51 17.57 -4.15
C ILE A 674 -2.21 16.78 -4.35
N TYR A 675 -1.87 16.51 -5.62
CA TYR A 675 -0.64 15.83 -6.04
C TYR A 675 0.19 16.73 -6.96
N ASP A 676 1.49 16.44 -7.04
CA ASP A 676 2.43 17.11 -7.92
C ASP A 676 2.13 16.82 -9.41
N ASP A 677 2.47 17.78 -10.28
CA ASP A 677 2.21 17.69 -11.73
C ASP A 677 2.84 16.44 -12.35
N VAL A 678 4.02 16.02 -11.87
CA VAL A 678 4.69 14.79 -12.31
C VAL A 678 3.80 13.56 -12.07
N THR A 679 3.19 13.46 -10.89
CA THR A 679 2.28 12.35 -10.55
C THR A 679 1.01 12.39 -11.41
N ILE A 680 0.47 13.58 -11.68
CA ILE A 680 -0.73 13.77 -12.52
C ILE A 680 -0.43 13.39 -13.98
N ASP A 681 0.70 13.83 -14.52
CA ASP A 681 1.10 13.57 -15.90
C ASP A 681 1.46 12.10 -16.12
N ALA A 682 2.07 11.44 -15.12
CA ALA A 682 2.27 9.98 -15.16
C ALA A 682 0.94 9.23 -15.32
N ALA A 683 -0.11 9.62 -14.58
CA ALA A 683 -1.43 9.00 -14.72
C ALA A 683 -2.08 9.30 -16.09
N ARG A 684 -1.87 10.49 -16.65
CA ARG A 684 -2.34 10.83 -18.00
C ARG A 684 -1.63 9.99 -19.07
N ASN A 685 -0.33 9.76 -18.91
CA ASN A 685 0.48 8.90 -19.77
C ASN A 685 0.05 7.43 -19.69
N ASP A 686 -0.44 6.98 -18.53
CA ASP A 686 -1.05 5.65 -18.36
C ASP A 686 -2.47 5.54 -18.97
N GLY A 687 -3.00 6.61 -19.59
CA GLY A 687 -4.30 6.63 -20.26
C GLY A 687 -5.46 7.22 -19.43
N PHE A 688 -5.21 7.70 -18.21
CA PHE A 688 -6.24 8.28 -17.35
C PHE A 688 -6.39 9.78 -17.60
N ARG A 689 -7.28 10.17 -18.52
CA ARG A 689 -7.49 11.59 -18.93
C ARG A 689 -7.82 12.55 -17.80
N ARG A 690 -8.55 12.08 -16.78
CA ARG A 690 -8.94 12.85 -15.59
C ARG A 690 -8.51 12.09 -14.33
N PRO A 691 -7.23 12.19 -13.93
CA PRO A 691 -6.74 11.54 -12.72
C PRO A 691 -7.54 12.01 -11.48
N GLY A 692 -7.89 11.08 -10.61
CA GLY A 692 -8.69 11.37 -9.41
C GLY A 692 -10.17 11.65 -9.64
N ARG A 693 -10.74 11.39 -10.83
CA ARG A 693 -12.19 11.52 -11.02
C ARG A 693 -12.95 10.63 -10.02
N GLY A 694 -13.95 11.18 -9.34
CA GLY A 694 -14.69 10.47 -8.28
C GLY A 694 -13.95 10.40 -6.94
N ARG A 695 -12.80 11.07 -6.81
CA ARG A 695 -12.04 11.17 -5.56
C ARG A 695 -12.20 12.54 -4.93
N PHE A 696 -12.28 12.57 -3.60
CA PHE A 696 -12.39 13.79 -2.83
C PHE A 696 -11.23 13.95 -1.82
N SER A 697 -10.93 15.20 -1.47
CA SER A 697 -9.92 15.58 -0.49
C SER A 697 -10.38 16.76 0.36
N GLY A 698 -10.02 16.77 1.64
CA GLY A 698 -10.32 17.86 2.57
C GLY A 698 -10.03 17.47 4.01
N THR A 699 -10.11 18.45 4.91
CA THR A 699 -9.84 18.25 6.33
C THR A 699 -10.96 18.89 7.14
N ILE A 700 -11.45 18.16 8.14
CA ILE A 700 -12.40 18.63 9.14
C ILE A 700 -11.66 18.64 10.47
N GLU A 701 -11.62 19.80 11.12
CA GLU A 701 -11.03 19.98 12.44
C GLU A 701 -12.11 20.51 13.39
N ARG A 702 -11.99 20.15 14.67
CA ARG A 702 -12.81 20.73 15.73
C ARG A 702 -12.53 22.23 15.77
N HIS A 703 -13.52 23.04 15.41
CA HIS A 703 -13.37 24.49 15.46
C HIS A 703 -13.15 24.97 16.91
N VAL A 704 -12.32 26.01 17.08
CA VAL A 704 -12.14 26.72 18.37
C VAL A 704 -13.43 27.46 18.79
N GLN A 705 -14.33 27.73 17.83
CA GLN A 705 -15.66 28.24 18.15
C GLN A 705 -16.63 27.10 18.45
N PRO A 706 -17.54 27.27 19.43
CA PRO A 706 -18.49 26.25 19.81
C PRO A 706 -19.22 25.69 18.59
N SER A 707 -19.44 24.38 18.58
CA SER A 707 -20.33 23.72 17.63
C SER A 707 -21.69 24.43 17.61
N PRO A 708 -22.47 24.36 16.51
CA PRO A 708 -23.83 24.87 16.49
C PRO A 708 -24.65 24.38 17.71
N LEU A 709 -24.49 23.12 18.11
CA LEU A 709 -25.06 22.56 19.35
C LEU A 709 -24.66 23.35 20.62
N GLU A 710 -23.40 23.71 20.78
CA GLU A 710 -22.90 24.52 21.90
C GLU A 710 -23.30 26.01 21.77
N ARG A 711 -23.50 26.54 20.56
CA ARG A 711 -24.00 27.91 20.32
C ARG A 711 -25.49 28.07 20.64
N TYR A 712 -26.27 27.01 20.46
CA TYR A 712 -27.71 26.98 20.68
C TYR A 712 -28.10 26.31 22.01
N ALA A 713 -27.12 25.88 22.81
CA ALA A 713 -27.34 25.44 24.19
C ALA A 713 -28.01 26.58 24.98
N GLY A 714 -29.22 26.33 25.50
CA GLY A 714 -30.05 27.32 26.20
C GLY A 714 -30.98 28.18 25.34
N VAL A 715 -30.88 28.18 24.00
CA VAL A 715 -31.80 28.93 23.11
C VAL A 715 -32.92 28.05 22.56
N PHE A 716 -32.60 26.80 22.18
CA PHE A 716 -33.56 25.80 21.69
C PHE A 716 -33.77 24.62 22.65
N TYR A 717 -32.98 24.58 23.72
CA TYR A 717 -33.12 23.66 24.85
C TYR A 717 -33.47 24.51 26.07
N PRO A 718 -34.75 24.86 26.28
CA PRO A 718 -35.15 25.57 27.49
C PRO A 718 -34.81 24.72 28.71
N ASP A 719 -34.39 25.37 29.79
CA ASP A 719 -34.10 24.76 31.11
C ASP A 719 -35.27 23.91 31.66
N GLU A 720 -36.46 24.04 31.07
CA GLU A 720 -37.68 23.29 31.38
C GLU A 720 -37.71 21.85 30.81
N LEU A 721 -36.82 21.52 29.87
CA LEU A 721 -36.56 20.13 29.45
C LEU A 721 -35.41 19.57 30.29
N ASN A 722 -35.70 19.33 31.56
CA ASN A 722 -34.86 18.59 32.52
C ASN A 722 -34.02 17.52 31.80
N GLU A 723 -32.70 17.55 32.01
CA GLU A 723 -31.73 16.56 31.53
C GLU A 723 -32.15 15.11 31.84
N ASP A 724 -33.05 14.91 32.81
CA ASP A 724 -33.57 13.62 33.26
C ASP A 724 -34.68 13.00 32.36
N ARG A 725 -35.24 13.69 31.36
CA ARG A 725 -36.47 13.21 30.65
C ARG A 725 -36.37 12.95 29.15
N VAL A 726 -35.29 13.34 28.47
CA VAL A 726 -35.11 13.03 27.04
C VAL A 726 -33.79 12.30 26.86
N PRO A 727 -33.79 10.98 26.53
CA PRO A 727 -32.56 10.23 26.35
C PRO A 727 -31.71 10.88 25.26
N VAL A 728 -30.51 11.34 25.60
CA VAL A 728 -29.52 11.69 24.58
C VAL A 728 -29.07 10.38 23.95
N GLU A 729 -29.46 10.16 22.70
CA GLU A 729 -29.28 8.85 22.08
C GLU A 729 -27.87 8.70 21.50
N VAL A 730 -27.18 7.67 21.97
CA VAL A 730 -25.94 7.20 21.37
C VAL A 730 -26.31 6.50 20.06
N PHE A 731 -25.65 6.84 18.94
CA PHE A 731 -25.72 6.03 17.73
C PHE A 731 -25.00 4.70 18.02
N ASP A 732 -25.77 3.75 18.54
CA ASP A 732 -25.29 2.43 18.87
C ASP A 732 -25.42 1.53 17.66
N THR A 733 -24.28 1.03 17.21
CA THR A 733 -24.17 0.07 16.12
C THR A 733 -24.04 -1.37 16.62
N SER A 734 -24.18 -1.63 17.93
CA SER A 734 -24.27 -3.00 18.46
C SER A 734 -25.38 -3.85 17.80
N PRO A 735 -26.51 -3.30 17.32
CA PRO A 735 -27.48 -4.10 16.58
C PRO A 735 -26.97 -4.61 15.22
N PHE A 736 -25.87 -4.07 14.69
CA PHE A 736 -25.20 -4.53 13.46
C PHE A 736 -24.40 -5.83 13.71
N ASP A 737 -24.19 -6.21 14.97
CA ASP A 737 -23.40 -7.38 15.39
C ASP A 737 -24.26 -8.66 15.54
N ARG A 738 -25.60 -8.55 15.49
CA ARG A 738 -26.50 -9.71 15.41
C ARG A 738 -26.27 -10.38 14.05
N ASP A 739 -26.13 -11.70 14.07
CA ASP A 739 -25.71 -12.47 12.90
C ASP A 739 -26.51 -12.03 11.67
N TYR A 740 -25.83 -11.85 10.53
CA TYR A 740 -26.40 -11.62 9.19
C TYR A 740 -27.34 -12.76 8.71
N GLU A 741 -27.79 -13.60 9.63
CA GLU A 741 -28.70 -14.73 9.50
C GLU A 741 -30.12 -14.40 10.00
N ASP A 742 -30.33 -13.29 10.72
CA ASP A 742 -31.66 -12.87 11.20
C ASP A 742 -32.44 -12.04 10.15
N GLU A 743 -33.77 -12.21 10.15
CA GLU A 743 -34.72 -11.76 9.10
C GLU A 743 -34.86 -10.23 8.90
N VAL A 744 -34.16 -9.39 9.68
CA VAL A 744 -34.30 -7.92 9.61
C VAL A 744 -33.14 -7.31 8.82
N SER A 745 -33.45 -6.68 7.70
CA SER A 745 -32.45 -6.06 6.83
C SER A 745 -31.64 -4.95 7.52
N LEU A 746 -30.34 -4.89 7.18
CA LEU A 746 -29.41 -3.81 7.60
C LEU A 746 -29.98 -2.41 7.30
N SER A 747 -30.68 -2.29 6.17
CA SER A 747 -31.36 -1.07 5.74
C SER A 747 -32.50 -0.67 6.71
N THR A 748 -33.30 -1.64 7.18
CA THR A 748 -34.38 -1.44 8.17
C THR A 748 -33.81 -1.10 9.54
N LEU A 749 -32.70 -1.73 9.93
CA LEU A 749 -32.03 -1.40 11.18
C LEU A 749 -31.50 0.05 11.17
N ILE A 750 -30.86 0.47 10.07
CA ILE A 750 -30.41 1.84 9.89
C ILE A 750 -31.61 2.80 9.94
N ASP A 751 -32.74 2.49 9.29
CA ASP A 751 -33.94 3.33 9.36
C ASP A 751 -34.45 3.49 10.80
N ARG A 752 -34.48 2.40 11.57
CA ARG A 752 -34.90 2.45 12.97
C ARG A 752 -33.96 3.36 13.79
N ILE A 753 -32.66 3.22 13.61
CA ILE A 753 -31.66 4.03 14.33
C ILE A 753 -31.73 5.51 13.89
N GLU A 754 -31.80 5.78 12.58
CA GLU A 754 -31.94 7.13 12.03
C GLU A 754 -33.25 7.80 12.48
N ALA A 755 -34.36 7.05 12.57
CA ALA A 755 -35.62 7.57 13.10
C ALA A 755 -35.52 7.90 14.59
N ARG A 756 -34.84 7.04 15.38
CA ARG A 756 -34.69 7.20 16.84
C ARG A 756 -33.88 8.45 17.20
N ILE A 757 -32.75 8.65 16.54
CA ILE A 757 -31.89 9.84 16.72
C ILE A 757 -32.45 11.09 16.03
N GLY A 758 -33.59 10.96 15.34
CA GLY A 758 -34.27 12.02 14.62
C GLY A 758 -33.60 12.43 13.32
N TYR A 759 -32.63 11.68 12.79
CA TYR A 759 -31.94 11.89 11.50
C TYR A 759 -32.89 11.76 10.29
N MET A 760 -33.96 10.97 10.45
CA MET A 760 -35.13 10.95 9.56
C MET A 760 -36.27 11.82 10.14
N ASN A 761 -36.95 12.61 9.31
CA ASN A 761 -38.19 13.30 9.70
C ASN A 761 -39.39 12.46 9.23
N PRO A 762 -40.16 11.81 10.13
CA PRO A 762 -41.20 10.85 9.75
C PRO A 762 -42.30 11.43 8.86
N SER A 763 -42.49 12.76 8.89
CA SER A 763 -43.53 13.48 8.17
C SER A 763 -43.25 13.72 6.67
N ARG A 764 -42.05 13.39 6.16
CA ARG A 764 -41.70 13.46 4.72
C ARG A 764 -41.57 12.09 4.04
N ALA A 765 -41.61 10.98 4.78
CA ALA A 765 -41.71 9.65 4.18
C ALA A 765 -43.18 9.41 3.77
N ARG A 766 -43.48 9.49 2.47
CA ARG A 766 -44.78 8.99 2.00
C ARG A 766 -44.85 7.50 2.34
N PRO A 767 -45.93 7.01 2.98
CA PRO A 767 -46.10 5.59 3.19
C PRO A 767 -46.16 4.89 1.83
N HIS A 768 -45.38 3.83 1.67
CA HIS A 768 -45.67 2.83 0.65
C HIS A 768 -47.11 2.32 0.88
N PRO A 769 -47.94 2.17 -0.16
CA PRO A 769 -49.27 1.60 0.01
C PRO A 769 -49.10 0.11 0.28
N VAL A 770 -48.98 -0.27 1.56
CA VAL A 770 -49.30 -1.63 1.97
C VAL A 770 -50.82 -1.75 1.88
N ALA A 771 -51.26 -2.69 1.05
CA ALA A 771 -52.67 -2.99 0.86
C ALA A 771 -53.34 -3.16 2.23
N ALA A 772 -54.35 -2.34 2.47
CA ALA A 772 -55.26 -2.51 3.58
C ALA A 772 -55.95 -3.86 3.43
N ASN A 773 -55.58 -4.82 4.26
CA ASN A 773 -56.49 -5.84 4.76
C ASN A 773 -56.18 -6.05 6.24
N ALA A 774 -57.19 -5.73 7.04
CA ALA A 774 -57.17 -5.81 8.48
C ALA A 774 -57.20 -7.26 8.95
N ALA A 775 -56.36 -7.56 9.94
CA ALA A 775 -56.72 -8.39 11.08
C ALA A 775 -55.94 -7.80 12.27
N ALA A 776 -56.69 -7.41 13.31
CA ALA A 776 -56.14 -6.92 14.56
C ALA A 776 -55.61 -8.13 15.36
N ASP A 777 -54.33 -8.08 15.77
CA ASP A 777 -53.79 -8.97 16.79
C ASP A 777 -53.08 -8.10 17.85
N ASP A 778 -53.62 -8.14 19.07
CA ASP A 778 -53.26 -7.40 20.28
C ASP A 778 -52.07 -8.03 21.04
N ASP A 779 -51.01 -8.50 20.35
CA ASP A 779 -49.92 -9.28 20.97
C ASP A 779 -48.59 -8.52 21.20
N ASP A 780 -48.47 -7.25 20.79
CA ASP A 780 -47.21 -6.49 20.86
C ASP A 780 -46.86 -5.96 22.27
N ASP A 781 -47.81 -5.92 23.21
CA ASP A 781 -47.58 -5.42 24.57
C ASP A 781 -47.01 -6.48 25.54
N GLU A 782 -47.12 -7.79 25.24
CA GLU A 782 -46.64 -8.86 26.15
C GLU A 782 -45.12 -9.08 26.06
N VAL A 783 -44.50 -8.76 24.91
CA VAL A 783 -43.05 -8.92 24.69
C VAL A 783 -42.24 -7.84 25.42
N PHE A 784 -42.77 -6.61 25.49
CA PHE A 784 -42.14 -5.51 26.21
C PHE A 784 -42.20 -5.68 27.73
N ASP A 785 -43.25 -6.31 28.26
CA ASP A 785 -43.41 -6.55 29.69
C ASP A 785 -42.49 -7.68 30.21
N ARG A 786 -42.13 -8.64 29.34
CA ARG A 786 -41.10 -9.66 29.64
C ARG A 786 -39.67 -9.10 29.65
N LEU A 787 -39.34 -8.16 28.76
CA LEU A 787 -38.03 -7.50 28.76
C LEU A 787 -37.84 -6.61 30.00
N ARG A 788 -38.91 -5.93 30.46
CA ARG A 788 -38.88 -5.10 31.67
C ARG A 788 -38.67 -5.91 32.95
N ARG A 789 -39.20 -7.13 33.04
CA ARG A 789 -39.01 -8.02 34.21
C ARG A 789 -37.62 -8.68 34.25
N SER A 790 -36.85 -8.66 33.16
CA SER A 790 -35.50 -9.22 33.11
C SER A 790 -34.38 -8.27 33.55
N MET A 791 -34.67 -6.97 33.75
CA MET A 791 -33.70 -5.96 34.21
C MET A 791 -33.86 -5.59 35.70
N LEU A 792 -34.66 -6.33 36.46
CA LEU A 792 -34.82 -6.17 37.91
C LEU A 792 -34.73 -7.52 38.64
N ILE A 793 -33.64 -8.27 38.40
CA ILE A 793 -33.03 -9.23 39.35
C ILE A 793 -31.50 -9.18 39.15
#